data_AF-A0A1I8JEH9-F1
#
_entry.id   AF-A0A1I8JEH9-F1
#
_cell.length_a   1.000
_cell.length_b   1.000
_cell.length_c   1.000
_cell.angle_alpha   90.00
_cell.angle_beta   90.00
_cell.angle_gamma   90.00
#
_symmetry.space_group_name_H-M   'P 1'
#
loop_
_entity.id
_entity.type
_entity.pdbx_description
1 polymer ?
#
loop_
_entity_poly.entity_id
_entity_poly.type
_entity_poly.pdbx_seq_one_letter_code
_entity_poly.pdbx_strand_id
1 'polypeptide(L)'
;CKSISKKSKGACRSDGFQSVFYEHEKLVNCECQKQVQTRKIRCACPKTRVKRRCVDNKVVTTKTSFKLSGNRCHRSRSHHRSRVSCPAKKRVVKHKCVGNKRIYEYLEHRLRNCACKLVRQRVVKPCRCPKPKTIEKPCVAGKQKVVTIYYVKDRMGNCKKMTDVDTEVCARRKTCRCDALGDPHFLMYDGVPLHFQGECKYTLTKLRNPADPCAFDVQVKNEHRGDNKNYTYVRLLDVKIFGRVFRLHQHKRLLVDGKIVSLPYTGPGFRVFYSGPYVQFVATKCRFSAAFDGRYTGYVEVGKQYAGRMVGLCGNCNGKQKDDYVTREGVNVIAKKDNFERDNLVGNSFRVPDDSDKPGKRCKNTPALSASSACSNAWIPRARALCRRLSDRRGPFGKCIASGRVPSLALANDCRNDACVNRLKPAALRRAVCEAHKDLAEQCAEAGFAGLRWRTKTFCPMKCDKDKVYTTKMQPCPKSCENLFFGTKANCYNLPKREGCACKKGLVLDGRKCVRPEMCQCVKKFPELMCKDDASAKKCRRWRAAGHCASNPYTMLKMCRRTCGLCHTKKAKASCRNIMSVRRCKILKRKGQCGTSFVSTACRRTCGLCKAGDKIVEEKSTNKTAKSSRRGHTVVLRSTEDKD
;
A
#
# COMPACT_ATOMS: atom_id res chain seq x y z
N CYS A 1 -12.57 -92.55 20.54
CA CYS A 1 -11.78 -91.79 21.54
C CYS A 1 -11.85 -90.30 21.23
N LYS A 2 -11.96 -89.41 22.22
CA LYS A 2 -11.92 -87.95 21.99
C LYS A 2 -10.46 -87.50 21.87
N SER A 3 -10.14 -86.72 20.85
CA SER A 3 -8.85 -86.04 20.69
C SER A 3 -8.73 -84.93 21.76
N ILE A 4 -8.36 -85.28 22.99
CA ILE A 4 -8.07 -84.29 24.04
C ILE A 4 -6.57 -84.34 24.29
N SER A 5 -5.82 -83.39 23.73
CA SER A 5 -4.41 -83.20 24.08
C SER A 5 -4.30 -82.39 25.37
N LYS A 6 -4.23 -83.03 26.55
CA LYS A 6 -3.88 -82.28 27.77
C LYS A 6 -2.38 -81.96 27.71
N LYS A 7 -2.07 -80.67 27.81
CA LYS A 7 -0.71 -80.13 27.70
C LYS A 7 -0.20 -79.70 29.07
N SER A 8 0.72 -80.45 29.65
CA SER A 8 1.45 -80.03 30.86
C SER A 8 2.91 -79.73 30.50
N LYS A 9 3.52 -78.74 31.15
CA LYS A 9 4.91 -78.33 30.93
C LYS A 9 5.73 -78.55 32.18
N GLY A 10 6.87 -79.21 32.05
CA GLY A 10 7.88 -79.32 33.10
C GLY A 10 8.66 -78.02 33.29
N ALA A 11 9.49 -77.97 34.34
CA ALA A 11 10.37 -76.83 34.60
C ALA A 11 11.46 -76.67 33.52
N CYS A 12 11.93 -75.44 33.33
CA CYS A 12 13.04 -75.16 32.41
C CYS A 12 14.36 -75.66 32.99
N ARG A 13 15.10 -76.47 32.23
CA ARG A 13 16.39 -77.02 32.65
C ARG A 13 17.53 -76.07 32.26
N SER A 14 18.73 -76.29 32.80
CA SER A 14 19.93 -75.48 32.56
C SER A 14 20.39 -75.48 31.10
N ASP A 15 20.01 -76.50 30.32
CA ASP A 15 20.25 -76.61 28.87
C ASP A 15 19.34 -75.70 28.01
N GLY A 16 18.41 -74.97 28.64
CA GLY A 16 17.50 -74.03 27.96
C GLY A 16 16.25 -74.68 27.36
N PHE A 17 15.97 -75.96 27.66
CA PHE A 17 14.79 -76.69 27.19
C PHE A 17 13.87 -77.12 28.34
N GLN A 18 12.58 -77.23 28.04
CA GLN A 18 11.57 -77.79 28.94
C GLN A 18 10.82 -78.92 28.22
N SER A 19 10.47 -79.96 28.98
CA SER A 19 9.63 -81.06 28.47
C SER A 19 8.17 -80.65 28.50
N VAL A 20 7.45 -80.99 27.44
CA VAL A 20 6.01 -80.81 27.33
C VAL A 20 5.37 -82.16 27.06
N PHE A 21 4.43 -82.52 27.91
CA PHE A 21 3.71 -83.77 27.83
C PHE A 21 2.37 -83.52 27.16
N TYR A 22 2.10 -84.29 26.12
CA TYR A 22 0.85 -84.32 25.38
C TYR A 22 0.19 -85.67 25.62
N GLU A 23 -0.77 -85.69 26.53
CA GLU A 23 -1.60 -86.86 26.77
C GLU A 23 -2.69 -86.89 25.69
N HIS A 24 -2.80 -87.96 24.92
CA HIS A 24 -3.83 -88.17 23.90
C HIS A 24 -4.38 -89.59 24.02
N GLU A 25 -5.67 -89.77 23.69
CA GLU A 25 -6.32 -91.08 23.71
C GLU A 25 -6.39 -91.64 22.30
N LYS A 26 -5.80 -92.82 22.08
CA LYS A 26 -5.80 -93.52 20.79
C LYS A 26 -6.62 -94.80 20.91
N LEU A 27 -7.42 -95.09 19.89
CA LEU A 27 -8.17 -96.34 19.82
C LEU A 27 -7.19 -97.46 19.46
N VAL A 28 -7.03 -98.45 20.34
CA VAL A 28 -6.18 -99.63 20.13
C VAL A 28 -7.02 -100.83 20.53
N ASN A 29 -7.21 -101.80 19.64
CA ASN A 29 -8.05 -102.99 19.85
C ASN A 29 -9.47 -102.65 20.35
N CYS A 30 -10.12 -101.68 19.72
CA CYS A 30 -11.46 -101.19 20.07
C CYS A 30 -11.61 -100.56 21.47
N GLU A 31 -10.52 -100.39 22.24
CA GLU A 31 -10.50 -99.66 23.52
C GLU A 31 -9.70 -98.35 23.41
N CYS A 32 -10.10 -97.34 24.17
CA CYS A 32 -9.40 -96.05 24.21
C CYS A 32 -8.28 -96.07 25.24
N GLN A 33 -7.03 -96.16 24.77
CA GLN A 33 -5.86 -96.13 25.64
C GLN A 33 -5.19 -94.75 25.64
N LYS A 34 -4.73 -94.31 26.82
CA LYS A 34 -3.99 -93.05 26.99
C LYS A 34 -2.53 -93.22 26.61
N GLN A 35 -2.04 -92.35 25.72
CA GLN A 35 -0.63 -92.25 25.37
C GLN A 35 -0.09 -90.87 25.70
N VAL A 36 1.08 -90.82 26.33
CA VAL A 36 1.77 -89.57 26.68
C VAL A 36 2.95 -89.38 25.75
N GLN A 37 2.86 -88.37 24.87
CA GLN A 37 3.99 -87.96 24.04
C GLN A 37 4.76 -86.83 24.72
N THR A 38 6.06 -87.02 24.95
CA THR A 38 6.93 -85.97 25.49
C THR A 38 7.69 -85.27 24.36
N ARG A 39 7.65 -83.93 24.32
CA ARG A 39 8.46 -83.12 23.39
C ARG A 39 9.31 -82.13 24.17
N LYS A 40 10.60 -81.99 23.80
CA LYS A 40 11.45 -80.91 24.29
C LYS A 40 11.18 -79.64 23.49
N ILE A 41 10.90 -78.53 24.17
CA ILE A 41 10.78 -77.20 23.54
C ILE A 41 11.73 -76.22 24.22
N ARG A 42 12.22 -75.23 23.48
CA ARG A 42 13.01 -74.14 24.09
C ARG A 42 12.18 -73.38 25.12
N CYS A 43 12.82 -73.01 26.21
CA CYS A 43 12.20 -72.16 27.21
C CYS A 43 11.95 -70.77 26.65
N ALA A 44 10.79 -70.21 26.95
CA ALA A 44 10.40 -68.88 26.53
C ALA A 44 9.76 -68.15 27.71
N CYS A 45 10.16 -66.89 27.90
CA CYS A 45 9.56 -66.06 28.93
C CYS A 45 8.17 -65.57 28.50
N PRO A 46 7.32 -65.18 29.47
CA PRO A 46 6.04 -64.56 29.18
C PRO A 46 6.21 -63.34 28.27
N LYS A 47 5.26 -63.14 27.36
CA LYS A 47 5.24 -61.96 26.49
C LYS A 47 5.22 -60.68 27.33
N THR A 48 5.90 -59.65 26.83
CA THR A 48 5.89 -58.32 27.44
C THR A 48 4.45 -57.84 27.60
N ARG A 49 4.07 -57.44 28.81
CA ARG A 49 2.73 -56.89 29.11
C ARG A 49 2.82 -55.38 29.22
N VAL A 50 1.96 -54.67 28.48
CA VAL A 50 1.82 -53.22 28.57
C VAL A 50 0.48 -52.91 29.19
N LYS A 51 0.46 -52.25 30.36
CA LYS A 51 -0.76 -51.77 31.01
C LYS A 51 -0.80 -50.25 30.96
N ARG A 52 -1.90 -49.68 30.45
CA ARG A 52 -2.14 -48.24 30.45
C ARG A 52 -3.22 -47.91 31.49
N ARG A 53 -3.01 -46.89 32.30
CA ARG A 53 -4.01 -46.34 33.23
C ARG A 53 -4.00 -44.81 33.16
N CYS A 54 -5.14 -44.19 33.43
CA CYS A 54 -5.23 -42.74 33.58
C CYS A 54 -5.10 -42.37 35.06
N VAL A 55 -4.18 -41.46 35.40
CA VAL A 55 -4.03 -40.90 36.75
C VAL A 55 -3.83 -39.40 36.59
N ASP A 56 -4.66 -38.59 37.23
CA ASP A 56 -4.62 -37.11 37.16
C ASP A 56 -4.52 -36.55 35.72
N ASN A 57 -5.35 -37.09 34.81
CA ASN A 57 -5.36 -36.74 33.38
C ASN A 57 -4.03 -36.96 32.63
N LYS A 58 -3.11 -37.76 33.19
CA LYS A 58 -1.90 -38.25 32.54
C LYS A 58 -2.03 -39.74 32.26
N VAL A 59 -1.64 -40.17 31.07
CA VAL A 59 -1.60 -41.59 30.73
C VAL A 59 -0.32 -42.18 31.29
N VAL A 60 -0.47 -43.11 32.23
CA VAL A 60 0.62 -43.88 32.82
C VAL A 60 0.70 -45.22 32.11
N THR A 61 1.75 -45.43 31.34
CA THR A 61 2.05 -46.70 30.66
C THR A 61 3.07 -47.47 31.49
N THR A 62 2.71 -48.66 31.94
CA THR A 62 3.60 -49.60 32.63
C THR A 62 3.92 -50.74 31.67
N LYS A 63 5.19 -50.86 31.26
CA LYS A 63 5.69 -51.97 30.46
C LYS A 63 6.39 -52.95 31.39
N THR A 64 5.89 -54.18 31.45
CA THR A 64 6.53 -55.30 32.15
C THR A 64 7.14 -56.22 31.10
N SER A 65 8.47 -56.23 30.96
CA SER A 65 9.20 -57.14 30.09
C SER A 65 9.81 -58.28 30.91
N PHE A 66 10.02 -59.41 30.25
CA PHE A 66 10.69 -60.57 30.83
C PHE A 66 11.84 -60.96 29.91
N LYS A 67 13.04 -61.10 30.47
CA LYS A 67 14.23 -61.56 29.74
C LYS A 67 14.70 -62.87 30.37
N LEU A 68 14.99 -63.86 29.52
CA LEU A 68 15.55 -65.13 29.98
C LEU A 68 17.03 -64.91 30.31
N SER A 69 17.46 -65.33 31.49
CA SER A 69 18.86 -65.40 31.89
C SER A 69 19.08 -66.74 32.58
N GLY A 70 19.94 -67.58 32.00
CA GLY A 70 20.03 -69.00 32.36
C GLY A 70 18.67 -69.71 32.19
N ASN A 71 18.20 -70.36 33.24
CA ASN A 71 16.92 -71.08 33.28
C ASN A 71 15.76 -70.27 33.91
N ARG A 72 15.95 -68.98 34.25
CA ARG A 72 14.94 -68.13 34.91
C ARG A 72 14.58 -66.88 34.12
N CYS A 73 13.31 -66.49 34.20
CA CYS A 73 12.80 -65.28 33.57
C CYS A 73 12.86 -64.09 34.54
N HIS A 74 13.73 -63.12 34.24
CA HIS A 74 13.84 -61.89 35.02
C HIS A 74 12.84 -60.85 34.54
N ARG A 75 12.06 -60.33 35.48
CA ARG A 75 11.03 -59.32 35.24
C ARG A 75 11.64 -57.92 35.36
N SER A 76 11.48 -57.10 34.33
CA SER A 76 11.76 -55.66 34.38
C SER A 76 10.47 -54.86 34.21
N ARG A 77 10.33 -53.75 34.94
CA ARG A 77 9.19 -52.82 34.81
C ARG A 77 9.70 -51.42 34.48
N SER A 78 9.12 -50.79 33.47
CA SER A 78 9.32 -49.38 33.18
C SER A 78 8.00 -48.62 33.19
N HIS A 79 8.05 -47.36 33.66
CA HIS A 79 6.91 -46.47 33.75
C HIS A 79 7.14 -45.24 32.87
N HIS A 80 6.18 -44.94 31.99
CA HIS A 80 6.21 -43.74 31.17
C HIS A 80 4.93 -42.94 31.39
N ARG A 81 5.07 -41.62 31.65
CA ARG A 81 3.96 -40.70 31.85
C ARG A 81 3.88 -39.74 30.67
N SER A 82 2.74 -39.70 29.99
CA SER A 82 2.48 -38.75 28.91
C SER A 82 1.29 -37.85 29.23
N ARG A 83 1.41 -36.57 28.87
CA ARG A 83 0.29 -35.61 28.96
C ARG A 83 -0.60 -35.77 27.73
N VAL A 84 -1.92 -35.82 27.95
CA VAL A 84 -2.91 -35.77 26.88
C VAL A 84 -3.30 -34.31 26.68
N SER A 85 -3.27 -33.83 25.43
CA SER A 85 -3.70 -32.48 25.09
C SER A 85 -4.90 -32.55 24.16
N CYS A 86 -5.94 -31.76 24.44
CA CYS A 86 -7.14 -31.73 23.61
C CYS A 86 -7.07 -30.65 22.53
N PRO A 87 -7.73 -30.86 21.38
CA PRO A 87 -7.77 -29.86 20.31
C PRO A 87 -8.38 -28.54 20.80
N ALA A 88 -7.69 -27.42 20.60
CA ALA A 88 -8.15 -26.08 20.99
C ALA A 88 -9.35 -25.54 20.18
N LYS A 89 -9.90 -26.34 19.24
CA LYS A 89 -10.94 -25.88 18.33
C LYS A 89 -12.30 -25.83 19.04
N LYS A 90 -12.72 -24.61 19.37
CA LYS A 90 -14.06 -24.27 19.85
C LYS A 90 -14.99 -24.02 18.67
N ARG A 91 -16.03 -24.83 18.49
CA ARG A 91 -17.06 -24.62 17.45
C ARG A 91 -18.23 -23.85 18.07
N VAL A 92 -18.74 -22.85 17.35
CA VAL A 92 -19.91 -22.06 17.79
C VAL A 92 -21.07 -22.34 16.86
N VAL A 93 -22.15 -22.90 17.40
CA VAL A 93 -23.43 -23.06 16.71
C VAL A 93 -24.31 -21.87 17.11
N LYS A 94 -24.87 -21.19 16.11
CA LYS A 94 -25.70 -19.99 16.29
C LYS A 94 -27.14 -20.35 15.95
N HIS A 95 -28.03 -20.15 16.91
CA HIS A 95 -29.47 -20.38 16.72
C HIS A 95 -30.17 -19.12 16.20
N LYS A 96 -31.41 -19.27 15.72
CA LYS A 96 -32.28 -18.14 15.31
C LYS A 96 -32.58 -17.24 16.53
N CYS A 97 -32.84 -15.96 16.28
CA CYS A 97 -33.30 -15.05 17.33
C CYS A 97 -34.77 -15.32 17.62
N VAL A 98 -35.12 -15.40 18.91
CA VAL A 98 -36.51 -15.52 19.38
C VAL A 98 -36.67 -14.55 20.56
N GLY A 99 -37.60 -13.60 20.47
CA GLY A 99 -37.89 -12.63 21.56
C GLY A 99 -36.65 -11.87 22.06
N ASN A 100 -35.89 -11.23 21.16
CA ASN A 100 -34.64 -10.50 21.44
C ASN A 100 -33.49 -11.32 22.07
N LYS A 101 -33.61 -12.64 22.17
CA LYS A 101 -32.57 -13.54 22.71
C LYS A 101 -32.03 -14.45 21.61
N ARG A 102 -30.71 -14.60 21.55
CA ARG A 102 -30.02 -15.58 20.68
C ARG A 102 -29.19 -16.52 21.52
N ILE A 103 -29.35 -17.81 21.26
CA ILE A 103 -28.59 -18.87 21.90
C ILE A 103 -27.33 -19.14 21.07
N TYR A 104 -26.18 -19.07 21.75
CA TYR A 104 -24.89 -19.50 21.23
C TYR A 104 -24.51 -20.81 21.93
N GLU A 105 -24.34 -21.87 21.17
CA GLU A 105 -23.83 -23.14 21.66
C GLU A 105 -22.35 -23.27 21.31
N TYR A 106 -21.52 -23.25 22.34
CA TYR A 106 -20.09 -23.48 22.23
C TYR A 106 -19.79 -24.94 22.49
N LEU A 107 -19.14 -25.59 21.51
CA LEU A 107 -18.65 -26.95 21.57
C LEU A 107 -17.14 -26.90 21.75
N GLU A 108 -16.64 -27.36 22.88
CA GLU A 108 -15.22 -27.37 23.23
C GLU A 108 -14.79 -28.77 23.68
N HIS A 109 -13.61 -29.23 23.26
CA HIS A 109 -13.04 -30.48 23.75
C HIS A 109 -12.36 -30.24 25.09
N ARG A 110 -12.87 -30.85 26.16
CA ARG A 110 -12.24 -30.82 27.48
C ARG A 110 -11.70 -32.20 27.83
N LEU A 111 -10.52 -32.21 28.43
CA LEU A 111 -9.89 -33.42 28.91
C LEU A 111 -10.65 -33.93 30.14
N ARG A 112 -11.20 -35.14 30.06
CA ARG A 112 -11.84 -35.84 31.17
C ARG A 112 -11.41 -37.30 31.15
N ASN A 113 -10.79 -37.78 32.22
CA ASN A 113 -10.29 -39.16 32.35
C ASN A 113 -9.41 -39.59 31.17
N CYS A 114 -8.44 -38.75 30.81
CA CYS A 114 -7.50 -38.97 29.69
C CYS A 114 -8.16 -39.11 28.30
N ALA A 115 -9.45 -38.78 28.16
CA ALA A 115 -10.16 -38.72 26.90
C ALA A 115 -10.65 -37.28 26.62
N CYS A 116 -10.58 -36.84 25.36
CA CYS A 116 -11.14 -35.56 24.96
C CYS A 116 -12.65 -35.71 24.75
N LYS A 117 -13.44 -35.19 25.70
CA LYS A 117 -14.90 -35.19 25.62
C LYS A 117 -15.39 -33.84 25.12
N LEU A 118 -16.37 -33.86 24.22
CA LEU A 118 -17.01 -32.66 23.72
C LEU A 118 -17.98 -32.13 24.79
N VAL A 119 -17.77 -30.89 25.22
CA VAL A 119 -18.61 -30.20 26.20
C VAL A 119 -19.42 -29.11 25.50
N ARG A 120 -20.72 -29.05 25.83
CA ARG A 120 -21.66 -28.05 25.33
C ARG A 120 -21.83 -26.94 26.38
N GLN A 121 -21.62 -25.70 25.98
CA GLN A 121 -21.94 -24.52 26.78
C GLN A 121 -22.93 -23.65 26.03
N ARG A 122 -24.10 -23.37 26.65
CA ARG A 122 -25.10 -22.45 26.13
C ARG A 122 -24.90 -21.07 26.72
N VAL A 123 -24.87 -20.05 25.86
CA VAL A 123 -24.84 -18.65 26.26
C VAL A 123 -25.96 -17.92 25.56
N VAL A 124 -26.82 -17.27 26.33
CA VAL A 124 -27.89 -16.42 25.81
C VAL A 124 -27.35 -15.00 25.70
N LYS A 125 -27.49 -14.37 24.53
CA LYS A 125 -27.12 -12.97 24.33
C LYS A 125 -28.27 -12.19 23.70
N PRO A 126 -28.38 -10.88 23.97
CA PRO A 126 -29.34 -10.04 23.28
C PRO A 126 -29.05 -9.99 21.78
N CYS A 127 -30.10 -10.06 20.97
CA CYS A 127 -30.01 -9.98 19.52
C CYS A 127 -29.55 -8.57 19.10
N ARG A 128 -28.47 -8.51 18.33
CA ARG A 128 -28.07 -7.30 17.59
C ARG A 128 -28.53 -7.44 16.16
N CYS A 129 -29.16 -6.40 15.64
CA CYS A 129 -29.54 -6.38 14.24
C CYS A 129 -28.29 -6.32 13.33
N PRO A 130 -28.39 -6.84 12.10
CA PRO A 130 -27.29 -6.72 11.14
C PRO A 130 -26.91 -5.25 10.96
N LYS A 131 -25.62 -4.99 10.72
CA LYS A 131 -25.14 -3.63 10.47
C LYS A 131 -25.79 -3.08 9.19
N PRO A 132 -26.09 -1.77 9.13
CA PRO A 132 -26.53 -1.14 7.90
C PRO A 132 -25.55 -1.41 6.76
N LYS A 133 -26.08 -1.62 5.56
CA LYS A 133 -25.31 -1.83 4.33
C LYS A 133 -25.81 -0.85 3.28
N THR A 134 -24.94 0.04 2.86
CA THR A 134 -25.19 0.94 1.74
C THR A 134 -24.70 0.31 0.44
N ILE A 135 -25.55 0.30 -0.58
CA ILE A 135 -25.27 -0.20 -1.91
C ILE A 135 -25.43 0.96 -2.88
N GLU A 136 -24.31 1.43 -3.39
CA GLU A 136 -24.25 2.47 -4.41
C GLU A 136 -24.38 1.85 -5.80
N LYS A 137 -25.45 2.16 -6.54
CA LYS A 137 -25.56 1.78 -7.96
C LYS A 137 -24.73 2.71 -8.85
N PRO A 138 -24.40 2.31 -10.10
CA PRO A 138 -23.74 3.18 -11.07
C PRO A 138 -24.57 4.44 -11.36
N CYS A 139 -23.91 5.54 -11.69
CA CYS A 139 -24.56 6.77 -12.16
C CYS A 139 -25.17 6.51 -13.55
N VAL A 140 -26.46 6.76 -13.69
CA VAL A 140 -27.18 6.70 -14.98
C VAL A 140 -27.94 8.00 -15.13
N ALA A 141 -27.72 8.71 -16.24
CA ALA A 141 -28.35 10.01 -16.51
C ALA A 141 -28.20 11.06 -15.38
N GLY A 142 -27.06 11.05 -14.66
CA GLY A 142 -26.78 12.03 -13.61
C GLY A 142 -27.44 11.76 -12.26
N LYS A 143 -28.06 10.59 -12.08
CA LYS A 143 -28.66 10.16 -10.82
C LYS A 143 -27.98 8.88 -10.32
N GLN A 144 -27.64 8.83 -9.04
CA GLN A 144 -27.12 7.63 -8.38
C GLN A 144 -28.20 7.13 -7.42
N LYS A 145 -28.60 5.87 -7.60
CA LYS A 145 -29.43 5.21 -6.60
C LYS A 145 -28.53 4.68 -5.50
N VAL A 146 -28.66 5.24 -4.30
CA VAL A 146 -28.00 4.79 -3.08
C VAL A 146 -29.05 4.02 -2.26
N VAL A 147 -28.85 2.71 -2.13
CA VAL A 147 -29.77 1.85 -1.40
C VAL A 147 -29.17 1.54 -0.05
N THR A 148 -29.72 2.12 1.02
CA THR A 148 -29.30 1.86 2.40
C THR A 148 -30.22 0.82 3.02
N ILE A 149 -29.70 -0.39 3.19
CA ILE A 149 -30.42 -1.45 3.90
C ILE A 149 -30.05 -1.34 5.37
N TYR A 150 -31.01 -1.06 6.22
CA TYR A 150 -30.84 -1.03 7.67
C TYR A 150 -31.89 -1.90 8.36
N TYR A 151 -31.75 -2.09 9.67
CA TYR A 151 -32.62 -2.99 10.43
C TYR A 151 -33.06 -2.31 11.70
N VAL A 152 -34.37 -2.18 11.88
CA VAL A 152 -35.00 -1.65 13.10
C VAL A 152 -35.56 -2.80 13.93
N LYS A 153 -35.59 -2.65 15.25
CA LYS A 153 -36.25 -3.63 16.12
C LYS A 153 -37.74 -3.33 16.16
N ASP A 154 -38.57 -4.35 15.99
CA ASP A 154 -40.00 -4.24 16.29
C ASP A 154 -40.25 -4.28 17.81
N ARG A 155 -41.52 -4.11 18.21
CA ARG A 155 -41.95 -4.15 19.62
C ARG A 155 -41.64 -5.49 20.32
N MET A 156 -41.44 -6.57 19.55
CA MET A 156 -41.12 -7.91 20.03
C MET A 156 -39.59 -8.18 20.00
N GLY A 157 -38.79 -7.19 19.60
CA GLY A 157 -37.33 -7.24 19.54
C GLY A 157 -36.74 -7.98 18.34
N ASN A 158 -37.54 -8.27 17.29
CA ASN A 158 -37.07 -8.85 16.04
C ASN A 158 -36.56 -7.76 15.09
N CYS A 159 -35.56 -8.09 14.27
CA CYS A 159 -34.96 -7.15 13.33
C CYS A 159 -35.74 -7.10 12.02
N LYS A 160 -36.55 -6.08 11.84
CA LYS A 160 -37.25 -5.78 10.59
C LYS A 160 -36.28 -5.11 9.61
N LYS A 161 -36.16 -5.66 8.40
CA LYS A 161 -35.36 -5.06 7.32
C LYS A 161 -36.09 -3.81 6.80
N MET A 162 -35.38 -2.70 6.78
CA MET A 162 -35.79 -1.45 6.15
C MET A 162 -34.87 -1.19 4.98
N THR A 163 -35.40 -0.53 3.96
CA THR A 163 -34.62 -0.14 2.79
C THR A 163 -34.90 1.33 2.56
N ASP A 164 -33.87 2.15 2.70
CA ASP A 164 -33.88 3.52 2.21
C ASP A 164 -33.38 3.55 0.76
N VAL A 165 -34.00 4.35 -0.07
CA VAL A 165 -33.58 4.55 -1.46
C VAL A 165 -33.44 6.04 -1.70
N ASP A 166 -32.23 6.52 -1.46
CA ASP A 166 -31.86 7.88 -1.82
C ASP A 166 -31.50 7.93 -3.29
N THR A 167 -32.11 8.88 -3.98
CA THR A 167 -31.69 9.26 -5.33
C THR A 167 -30.86 10.51 -5.20
N GLU A 168 -29.56 10.33 -4.96
CA GLU A 168 -28.63 11.45 -4.97
C GLU A 168 -28.42 11.90 -6.42
N VAL A 169 -28.44 13.22 -6.64
CA VAL A 169 -27.80 13.80 -7.81
C VAL A 169 -26.31 13.58 -7.60
N CYS A 170 -25.80 12.45 -8.09
CA CYS A 170 -24.36 12.27 -8.10
C CYS A 170 -23.81 13.38 -8.99
N ALA A 171 -22.88 14.14 -8.44
CA ALA A 171 -22.16 15.13 -9.20
C ALA A 171 -21.70 14.43 -10.49
N ARG A 172 -22.24 14.87 -11.64
CA ARG A 172 -21.60 14.64 -12.95
C ARG A 172 -20.11 14.76 -12.70
N ARG A 173 -19.30 13.78 -13.14
CA ARG A 173 -17.83 13.83 -12.96
C ARG A 173 -17.42 15.29 -13.15
N LYS A 174 -16.96 15.96 -12.08
CA LYS A 174 -16.76 17.43 -12.09
C LYS A 174 -15.72 17.85 -13.14
N THR A 175 -15.00 16.85 -13.65
CA THR A 175 -13.98 16.88 -14.68
C THR A 175 -14.15 15.68 -15.63
N CYS A 176 -13.64 15.80 -16.85
CA CYS A 176 -13.37 14.69 -17.75
C CYS A 176 -11.90 14.34 -17.69
N ARG A 177 -11.58 13.05 -17.72
CA ARG A 177 -10.22 12.55 -17.67
C ARG A 177 -9.95 11.67 -18.88
N CYS A 178 -8.84 11.93 -19.56
CA CYS A 178 -8.29 11.10 -20.63
C CYS A 178 -6.93 10.57 -20.19
N ASP A 179 -6.70 9.28 -20.35
CA ASP A 179 -5.45 8.63 -19.99
C ASP A 179 -4.73 8.09 -21.23
N ALA A 180 -3.45 8.41 -21.36
CA ALA A 180 -2.52 7.72 -22.25
C ALA A 180 -1.79 6.66 -21.41
N LEU A 181 -2.34 5.44 -21.40
CA LEU A 181 -1.92 4.30 -20.55
C LEU A 181 -0.73 3.57 -21.19
N GLY A 182 0.27 4.33 -21.60
CA GLY A 182 1.22 3.89 -22.61
C GLY A 182 0.74 4.21 -24.01
N ASP A 183 1.26 3.46 -24.95
CA ASP A 183 0.87 3.45 -26.35
C ASP A 183 0.95 1.95 -26.75
N PRO A 184 -0.08 1.38 -27.39
CA PRO A 184 -1.22 2.02 -28.06
C PRO A 184 -2.43 2.39 -27.23
N HIS A 185 -2.46 2.14 -25.91
CA HIS A 185 -3.70 2.21 -25.14
C HIS A 185 -4.03 3.63 -24.65
N PHE A 186 -5.03 4.25 -25.26
CA PHE A 186 -5.67 5.48 -24.75
C PHE A 186 -7.06 5.17 -24.17
N LEU A 187 -7.43 5.84 -23.09
CA LEU A 187 -8.78 5.88 -22.57
C LEU A 187 -9.31 7.31 -22.74
N MET A 188 -10.24 7.48 -23.68
CA MET A 188 -10.82 8.78 -24.04
C MET A 188 -11.75 9.31 -22.93
N TYR A 189 -12.14 10.58 -23.03
CA TYR A 189 -12.87 11.28 -21.97
C TYR A 189 -14.18 10.60 -21.54
N ASP A 190 -14.90 10.01 -22.49
CA ASP A 190 -16.19 9.36 -22.23
C ASP A 190 -16.06 7.85 -22.00
N GLY A 191 -14.82 7.39 -21.77
CA GLY A 191 -14.50 6.06 -21.26
C GLY A 191 -14.41 4.97 -22.32
N VAL A 192 -14.35 5.34 -23.60
CA VAL A 192 -14.05 4.42 -24.71
C VAL A 192 -12.54 4.34 -24.98
N PRO A 193 -12.02 3.16 -25.34
CA PRO A 193 -10.61 3.00 -25.67
C PRO A 193 -10.30 3.48 -27.10
N LEU A 194 -9.08 3.93 -27.33
CA LEU A 194 -8.50 4.12 -28.66
C LEU A 194 -7.16 3.39 -28.68
N HIS A 195 -6.96 2.43 -29.58
CA HIS A 195 -5.74 1.64 -29.70
C HIS A 195 -4.94 2.08 -30.93
N PHE A 196 -3.99 2.99 -30.74
CA PHE A 196 -3.26 3.61 -31.86
C PHE A 196 -1.74 3.55 -31.68
N GLN A 197 -1.05 2.81 -32.56
CA GLN A 197 0.40 2.54 -32.52
C GLN A 197 1.22 3.56 -33.34
N GLY A 198 0.95 4.85 -33.16
CA GLY A 198 1.65 5.93 -33.87
C GLY A 198 2.97 6.30 -33.20
N GLU A 199 4.09 6.35 -33.93
CA GLU A 199 5.40 6.79 -33.39
C GLU A 199 5.66 8.31 -33.50
N CYS A 200 4.70 9.08 -34.01
CA CYS A 200 4.86 10.52 -34.21
C CYS A 200 4.44 11.33 -32.98
N LYS A 201 4.39 12.65 -33.17
CA LYS A 201 3.74 13.59 -32.27
C LYS A 201 2.31 13.85 -32.74
N TYR A 202 1.37 13.83 -31.80
CA TYR A 202 -0.07 13.97 -32.08
C TYR A 202 -0.73 14.96 -31.12
N THR A 203 -1.79 15.62 -31.55
CA THR A 203 -2.67 16.37 -30.65
C THR A 203 -3.46 15.38 -29.78
N LEU A 204 -3.08 15.26 -28.52
CA LEU A 204 -3.82 14.44 -27.55
C LEU A 204 -5.19 15.08 -27.29
N THR A 205 -5.20 16.38 -27.00
CA THR A 205 -6.44 17.13 -26.78
C THR A 205 -6.18 18.63 -26.81
N LYS A 206 -7.07 19.40 -27.45
CA LYS A 206 -7.03 20.86 -27.49
C LYS A 206 -8.44 21.47 -27.52
N LEU A 207 -8.54 22.75 -27.17
CA LEU A 207 -9.76 23.52 -27.38
C LEU A 207 -9.91 23.92 -28.86
N ARG A 208 -11.14 23.91 -29.36
CA ARG A 208 -11.45 24.33 -30.73
C ARG A 208 -11.27 25.83 -30.94
N ASN A 209 -11.66 26.64 -29.94
CA ASN A 209 -11.51 28.10 -29.99
C ASN A 209 -10.17 28.50 -29.35
N PRO A 210 -9.17 28.95 -30.15
CA PRO A 210 -7.88 29.37 -29.63
C PRO A 210 -7.92 30.74 -28.91
N ALA A 211 -9.00 31.52 -29.07
CA ALA A 211 -9.15 32.83 -28.42
C ALA A 211 -9.60 32.75 -26.95
N ASP A 212 -9.95 31.55 -26.45
CA ASP A 212 -10.28 31.35 -25.03
C ASP A 212 -9.04 31.69 -24.17
N PRO A 213 -9.14 32.51 -23.10
CA PRO A 213 -8.01 32.82 -22.23
C PRO A 213 -7.39 31.58 -21.55
N CYS A 214 -8.16 30.51 -21.45
CA CYS A 214 -7.76 29.19 -20.98
C CYS A 214 -7.58 28.18 -22.13
N ALA A 215 -7.41 28.65 -23.38
CA ALA A 215 -7.07 27.79 -24.52
C ALA A 215 -5.77 27.01 -24.23
N PHE A 216 -5.86 25.70 -24.39
CA PHE A 216 -4.72 24.80 -24.26
C PHE A 216 -4.65 23.83 -25.44
N ASP A 217 -3.43 23.39 -25.75
CA ASP A 217 -3.13 22.30 -26.67
C ASP A 217 -2.15 21.35 -25.99
N VAL A 218 -2.62 20.13 -25.71
CA VAL A 218 -1.77 19.05 -25.19
C VAL A 218 -1.40 18.13 -26.34
N GLN A 219 -0.10 18.00 -26.56
CA GLN A 219 0.45 17.12 -27.58
C GLN A 219 1.18 15.95 -26.91
N VAL A 220 1.01 14.76 -27.46
CA VAL A 220 1.68 13.54 -27.02
C VAL A 220 2.69 13.14 -28.08
N LYS A 221 3.92 12.82 -27.67
CA LYS A 221 4.92 12.20 -28.55
C LYS A 221 5.16 10.77 -28.09
N ASN A 222 5.07 9.88 -29.05
CA ASN A 222 5.29 8.46 -28.88
C ASN A 222 6.63 8.03 -29.49
N GLU A 223 7.13 6.87 -29.08
CA GLU A 223 8.39 6.32 -29.59
C GLU A 223 8.43 4.79 -29.48
N HIS A 224 9.19 4.15 -30.36
CA HIS A 224 9.68 2.79 -30.12
C HIS A 224 10.86 2.80 -29.13
N ARG A 225 11.00 1.75 -28.32
CA ARG A 225 12.05 1.66 -27.28
C ARG A 225 12.89 0.41 -27.44
N GLY A 226 14.21 0.60 -27.44
CA GLY A 226 15.16 -0.49 -27.68
C GLY A 226 14.83 -1.23 -28.97
N ASP A 227 14.88 -2.56 -28.93
CA ASP A 227 14.62 -3.42 -30.09
C ASP A 227 13.12 -3.70 -30.30
N ASN A 228 12.23 -2.98 -29.60
CA ASN A 228 10.80 -3.15 -29.78
C ASN A 228 10.28 -2.32 -30.95
N LYS A 229 9.92 -2.99 -32.04
CA LYS A 229 9.25 -2.40 -33.21
C LYS A 229 7.75 -2.68 -33.25
N ASN A 230 7.22 -3.43 -32.29
CA ASN A 230 5.84 -3.93 -32.34
C ASN A 230 4.82 -3.00 -31.67
N TYR A 231 5.29 -2.09 -30.82
CA TYR A 231 4.45 -1.11 -30.15
C TYR A 231 5.30 0.08 -29.69
N THR A 232 4.63 1.20 -29.50
CA THR A 232 5.21 2.49 -29.15
C THR A 232 4.96 2.80 -27.67
N TYR A 233 5.55 3.87 -27.14
CA TYR A 233 5.34 4.31 -25.76
C TYR A 233 5.28 5.83 -25.74
N VAL A 234 4.47 6.40 -24.85
CA VAL A 234 4.54 7.84 -24.58
C VAL A 234 5.93 8.21 -24.08
N ARG A 235 6.61 9.09 -24.82
CA ARG A 235 7.90 9.67 -24.48
C ARG A 235 7.73 10.94 -23.66
N LEU A 236 6.80 11.81 -24.06
CA LEU A 236 6.58 13.11 -23.42
C LEU A 236 5.16 13.62 -23.67
N LEU A 237 4.75 14.58 -22.83
CA LEU A 237 3.59 15.43 -23.06
C LEU A 237 4.04 16.89 -23.14
N ASP A 238 3.64 17.58 -24.20
CA ASP A 238 3.77 19.03 -24.30
C ASP A 238 2.43 19.68 -23.95
N VAL A 239 2.43 20.50 -22.92
CA VAL A 239 1.28 21.30 -22.50
C VAL A 239 1.53 22.72 -22.97
N LYS A 240 0.75 23.17 -23.96
CA LYS A 240 0.78 24.54 -24.46
C LYS A 240 -0.39 25.31 -23.85
N ILE A 241 -0.08 26.34 -23.06
CA ILE A 241 -1.07 27.20 -22.39
C ILE A 241 -0.40 28.50 -21.96
N PHE A 242 -1.13 29.62 -21.95
CA PHE A 242 -0.62 30.95 -21.59
C PHE A 242 0.59 31.39 -22.44
N GLY A 243 0.61 31.03 -23.72
CA GLY A 243 1.71 31.37 -24.64
C GLY A 243 3.04 30.65 -24.36
N ARG A 244 3.03 29.62 -23.50
CA ARG A 244 4.24 28.87 -23.10
C ARG A 244 4.10 27.39 -23.42
N VAL A 245 5.25 26.71 -23.55
CA VAL A 245 5.31 25.26 -23.79
C VAL A 245 5.96 24.57 -22.60
N PHE A 246 5.18 23.75 -21.89
CA PHE A 246 5.65 22.92 -20.78
C PHE A 246 5.78 21.46 -21.23
N ARG A 247 7.01 21.01 -21.42
CA ARG A 247 7.32 19.63 -21.83
C ARG A 247 7.57 18.76 -20.61
N LEU A 248 6.61 17.89 -20.30
CA LEU A 248 6.73 16.84 -19.29
C LEU A 248 7.43 15.64 -19.93
N HIS A 249 8.73 15.49 -19.68
CA HIS A 249 9.59 14.53 -20.37
C HIS A 249 9.89 13.28 -19.52
N GLN A 250 10.42 12.24 -20.16
CA GLN A 250 10.98 11.06 -19.50
C GLN A 250 11.96 11.42 -18.39
N HIS A 251 12.07 10.51 -17.42
CA HIS A 251 12.83 10.69 -16.20
C HIS A 251 12.38 11.88 -15.35
N LYS A 252 11.13 12.32 -15.56
CA LYS A 252 10.48 13.40 -14.83
C LYS A 252 11.22 14.73 -14.94
N ARG A 253 11.75 14.99 -16.14
CA ARG A 253 12.37 16.27 -16.50
C ARG A 253 11.28 17.22 -16.99
N LEU A 254 11.36 18.48 -16.57
CA LEU A 254 10.51 19.55 -17.08
C LEU A 254 11.36 20.45 -17.97
N LEU A 255 10.89 20.71 -19.18
CA LEU A 255 11.40 21.80 -20.01
C LEU A 255 10.30 22.85 -20.14
N VAL A 256 10.68 24.11 -20.06
CA VAL A 256 9.80 25.26 -20.28
C VAL A 256 10.43 26.10 -21.38
N ASP A 257 9.72 26.22 -22.50
CA ASP A 257 10.19 26.95 -23.68
C ASP A 257 11.58 26.49 -24.12
N GLY A 258 11.77 25.17 -24.19
CA GLY A 258 13.02 24.50 -24.58
C GLY A 258 14.09 24.40 -23.48
N LYS A 259 13.98 25.15 -22.38
CA LYS A 259 14.99 25.17 -21.31
C LYS A 259 14.63 24.20 -20.18
N ILE A 260 15.58 23.38 -19.74
CA ILE A 260 15.40 22.48 -18.60
C ILE A 260 15.28 23.30 -17.32
N VAL A 261 14.24 23.06 -16.53
CA VAL A 261 14.00 23.74 -15.25
C VAL A 261 13.81 22.74 -14.11
N SER A 262 14.05 23.20 -12.88
CA SER A 262 13.78 22.41 -11.68
C SER A 262 12.30 22.47 -11.30
N LEU A 263 11.75 21.35 -10.86
CA LEU A 263 10.48 21.29 -10.16
C LEU A 263 10.67 21.61 -8.68
N PRO A 264 9.74 22.30 -8.02
CA PRO A 264 8.49 22.89 -8.55
C PRO A 264 8.77 24.11 -9.45
N TYR A 265 7.90 24.34 -10.44
CA TYR A 265 7.93 25.53 -11.31
C TYR A 265 6.56 26.20 -11.26
N THR A 266 6.49 27.46 -10.85
CA THR A 266 5.22 28.19 -10.65
C THR A 266 5.25 29.50 -11.42
N GLY A 267 4.13 29.89 -12.02
CA GLY A 267 3.96 31.19 -12.66
C GLY A 267 2.52 31.70 -12.51
N PRO A 268 2.19 32.82 -13.17
CA PRO A 268 0.84 33.37 -13.13
C PRO A 268 -0.18 32.34 -13.65
N GLY A 269 -1.12 31.94 -12.79
CA GLY A 269 -2.22 31.03 -13.16
C GLY A 269 -1.88 29.54 -13.24
N PHE A 270 -0.62 29.12 -13.13
CA PHE A 270 -0.22 27.71 -13.21
C PHE A 270 0.84 27.27 -12.20
N ARG A 271 0.94 25.96 -12.00
CA ARG A 271 2.00 25.32 -11.21
C ARG A 271 2.34 23.93 -11.75
N VAL A 272 3.62 23.61 -11.77
CA VAL A 272 4.16 22.30 -12.13
C VAL A 272 4.96 21.73 -10.96
N PHE A 273 4.62 20.53 -10.50
CA PHE A 273 5.21 19.94 -9.28
C PHE A 273 5.16 18.41 -9.30
N TYR A 274 5.83 17.76 -8.34
CA TYR A 274 5.72 16.31 -8.17
C TYR A 274 4.44 15.92 -7.45
N SER A 275 3.61 15.06 -8.07
CA SER A 275 2.43 14.47 -7.45
C SER A 275 2.45 12.95 -7.50
N GLY A 276 2.68 12.32 -6.34
CA GLY A 276 2.91 10.88 -6.30
C GLY A 276 4.03 10.46 -7.27
N PRO A 277 3.79 9.54 -8.22
CA PRO A 277 4.76 9.19 -9.24
C PRO A 277 4.84 10.19 -10.42
N TYR A 278 3.97 11.19 -10.51
CA TYR A 278 3.85 12.07 -11.68
C TYR A 278 4.59 13.41 -11.52
N VAL A 279 4.98 13.99 -12.65
CA VAL A 279 5.09 15.45 -12.80
C VAL A 279 3.71 15.95 -13.18
N GLN A 280 3.14 16.82 -12.36
CA GLN A 280 1.78 17.34 -12.47
C GLN A 280 1.82 18.82 -12.83
N PHE A 281 1.21 19.18 -13.95
CA PHE A 281 0.83 20.54 -14.33
C PHE A 281 -0.60 20.81 -13.86
N VAL A 282 -0.85 21.97 -13.25
CA VAL A 282 -2.19 22.44 -12.85
C VAL A 282 -2.36 23.91 -13.21
N ALA A 283 -3.44 24.24 -13.91
CA ALA A 283 -3.97 25.58 -14.09
C ALA A 283 -5.37 25.65 -13.46
N THR A 284 -5.43 26.02 -12.18
CA THR A 284 -6.66 25.89 -11.38
C THR A 284 -7.80 26.78 -11.86
N LYS A 285 -7.52 28.04 -12.25
CA LYS A 285 -8.55 28.94 -12.80
C LYS A 285 -9.16 28.37 -14.08
N CYS A 286 -8.35 27.73 -14.90
CA CYS A 286 -8.80 27.05 -16.12
C CYS A 286 -9.37 25.65 -15.86
N ARG A 287 -9.41 25.16 -14.60
CA ARG A 287 -9.81 23.78 -14.23
C ARG A 287 -9.17 22.74 -15.17
N PHE A 288 -7.91 22.94 -15.48
CA PHE A 288 -7.12 22.14 -16.41
C PHE A 288 -5.91 21.57 -15.68
N SER A 289 -5.61 20.30 -15.93
CA SER A 289 -4.40 19.66 -15.43
C SER A 289 -3.91 18.59 -16.39
N ALA A 290 -2.60 18.39 -16.43
CA ALA A 290 -1.98 17.33 -17.20
C ALA A 290 -0.83 16.74 -16.39
N ALA A 291 -0.55 15.47 -16.57
CA ALA A 291 0.51 14.82 -15.82
C ALA A 291 1.18 13.71 -16.62
N PHE A 292 2.47 13.49 -16.33
CA PHE A 292 3.25 12.41 -16.91
C PHE A 292 4.09 11.72 -15.84
N ASP A 293 4.12 10.39 -15.82
CA ASP A 293 4.87 9.61 -14.83
C ASP A 293 6.39 9.62 -15.08
N GLY A 294 6.81 10.21 -16.19
CA GLY A 294 8.20 10.27 -16.63
C GLY A 294 8.68 8.96 -17.24
N ARG A 295 7.78 8.03 -17.59
CA ARG A 295 8.11 6.74 -18.17
C ARG A 295 7.22 6.41 -19.37
N TYR A 296 5.90 6.26 -19.19
CA TYR A 296 5.00 5.86 -20.29
C TYR A 296 3.54 6.24 -20.05
N THR A 297 3.14 6.56 -18.81
CA THR A 297 1.75 6.88 -18.50
C THR A 297 1.57 8.39 -18.38
N GLY A 298 0.62 8.94 -19.14
CA GLY A 298 0.21 10.34 -19.03
C GLY A 298 -1.31 10.46 -18.89
N TYR A 299 -1.79 11.60 -18.42
CA TYR A 299 -3.22 11.92 -18.44
C TYR A 299 -3.48 13.41 -18.54
N VAL A 300 -4.68 13.75 -19.00
CA VAL A 300 -5.22 15.10 -19.01
C VAL A 300 -6.57 15.08 -18.31
N GLU A 301 -6.79 16.06 -17.44
CA GLU A 301 -8.06 16.26 -16.76
C GLU A 301 -8.54 17.69 -16.95
N VAL A 302 -9.79 17.82 -17.40
CA VAL A 302 -10.40 19.09 -17.79
C VAL A 302 -11.75 19.27 -17.12
N GLY A 303 -12.11 20.49 -16.74
CA GLY A 303 -13.43 20.78 -16.18
C GLY A 303 -14.56 20.55 -17.20
N LYS A 304 -15.76 20.22 -16.72
CA LYS A 304 -16.93 19.95 -17.58
C LYS A 304 -17.38 21.14 -18.44
N GLN A 305 -16.91 22.36 -18.16
CA GLN A 305 -17.19 23.54 -19.00
C GLN A 305 -16.56 23.48 -20.40
N TYR A 306 -15.68 22.50 -20.65
CA TYR A 306 -15.09 22.26 -21.97
C TYR A 306 -15.80 21.13 -22.75
N ALA A 307 -16.80 20.45 -22.16
CA ALA A 307 -17.53 19.37 -22.83
C ALA A 307 -18.09 19.84 -24.18
N GLY A 308 -17.84 19.08 -25.25
CA GLY A 308 -18.22 19.40 -26.63
C GLY A 308 -17.35 20.46 -27.33
N ARG A 309 -16.47 21.15 -26.60
CA ARG A 309 -15.59 22.21 -27.14
C ARG A 309 -14.17 21.74 -27.45
N MET A 310 -13.91 20.45 -27.21
CA MET A 310 -12.61 19.80 -27.30
C MET A 310 -12.47 19.02 -28.61
N VAL A 311 -11.22 18.83 -29.04
CA VAL A 311 -10.87 17.97 -30.19
C VAL A 311 -9.48 17.35 -29.97
N GLY A 312 -9.24 16.16 -30.53
CA GLY A 312 -7.99 15.41 -30.39
C GLY A 312 -8.25 13.92 -30.17
N LEU A 313 -7.17 13.16 -29.95
CA LEU A 313 -7.24 11.71 -29.67
C LEU A 313 -8.13 11.36 -28.45
N CYS A 314 -8.33 12.28 -27.52
CA CYS A 314 -9.15 12.06 -26.32
C CYS A 314 -10.66 12.24 -26.53
N GLY A 315 -11.13 12.58 -27.73
CA GLY A 315 -12.54 12.86 -27.99
C GLY A 315 -13.00 14.21 -27.42
N ASN A 316 -14.31 14.34 -27.14
CA ASN A 316 -14.94 15.65 -26.89
C ASN A 316 -15.53 15.86 -25.47
N CYS A 317 -15.52 14.85 -24.60
CA CYS A 317 -15.94 14.96 -23.18
C CYS A 317 -17.45 15.24 -22.94
N ASN A 318 -18.30 15.07 -23.96
CA ASN A 318 -19.73 15.37 -23.86
C ASN A 318 -20.57 14.26 -23.18
N GLY A 319 -19.97 13.11 -22.87
CA GLY A 319 -20.60 11.95 -22.24
C GLY A 319 -21.21 10.96 -23.23
N LYS A 320 -21.00 11.14 -24.54
CA LYS A 320 -21.49 10.26 -25.59
C LYS A 320 -20.30 9.50 -26.17
N GLN A 321 -20.37 8.18 -26.13
CA GLN A 321 -19.27 7.32 -26.55
C GLN A 321 -19.20 7.11 -28.06
N LYS A 322 -20.30 7.37 -28.76
CA LYS A 322 -20.45 7.03 -30.19
C LYS A 322 -19.89 8.08 -31.14
N ASP A 323 -19.54 9.26 -30.63
CA ASP A 323 -19.01 10.41 -31.36
C ASP A 323 -17.57 10.76 -30.93
N ASP A 324 -16.89 9.83 -30.26
CA ASP A 324 -15.48 10.02 -29.87
C ASP A 324 -14.49 9.58 -30.97
N TYR A 325 -14.87 8.67 -31.87
CA TYR A 325 -14.02 8.21 -32.99
C TYR A 325 -14.09 9.16 -34.18
N VAL A 326 -13.64 10.39 -33.98
CA VAL A 326 -13.75 11.48 -34.96
C VAL A 326 -12.36 11.89 -35.43
N THR A 327 -12.14 11.98 -36.75
CA THR A 327 -10.88 12.46 -37.32
C THR A 327 -10.71 13.98 -37.11
N ARG A 328 -9.52 14.50 -37.36
CA ARG A 328 -9.24 15.95 -37.30
C ARG A 328 -10.20 16.77 -38.17
N GLU A 329 -10.62 16.22 -39.30
CA GLU A 329 -11.53 16.83 -40.28
C GLU A 329 -13.00 16.78 -39.83
N GLY A 330 -13.31 16.13 -38.70
CA GLY A 330 -14.66 16.04 -38.16
C GLY A 330 -15.47 14.83 -38.62
N VAL A 331 -14.84 13.88 -39.33
CA VAL A 331 -15.52 12.67 -39.81
C VAL A 331 -15.60 11.63 -38.70
N ASN A 332 -16.81 11.18 -38.35
CA ASN A 332 -17.00 10.08 -37.41
C ASN A 332 -16.82 8.73 -38.11
N VAL A 333 -15.79 7.98 -37.71
CA VAL A 333 -15.42 6.70 -38.31
C VAL A 333 -15.91 5.49 -37.50
N ILE A 334 -16.80 5.67 -36.52
CA ILE A 334 -17.29 4.57 -35.67
C ILE A 334 -17.92 3.41 -36.44
N ALA A 335 -18.48 3.66 -37.62
CA ALA A 335 -19.10 2.65 -38.48
C ALA A 335 -18.11 1.67 -39.12
N LYS A 336 -16.79 1.92 -39.02
CA LYS A 336 -15.75 1.01 -39.51
C LYS A 336 -15.79 -0.31 -38.74
N LYS A 337 -15.87 -1.42 -39.49
CA LYS A 337 -15.96 -2.79 -38.93
C LYS A 337 -14.67 -3.21 -38.25
N ASP A 338 -13.52 -2.84 -38.80
CA ASP A 338 -12.22 -3.11 -38.20
C ASP A 338 -11.86 -1.99 -37.21
N ASN A 339 -11.71 -2.35 -35.94
CA ASN A 339 -11.29 -1.43 -34.88
C ASN A 339 -9.89 -0.87 -35.15
N PHE A 340 -8.98 -1.64 -35.76
CA PHE A 340 -7.62 -1.19 -36.05
C PHE A 340 -7.61 -0.13 -37.14
N GLU A 341 -8.35 -0.36 -38.23
CA GLU A 341 -8.54 0.64 -39.29
C GLU A 341 -9.16 1.92 -38.71
N ARG A 342 -10.24 1.79 -37.92
CA ARG A 342 -10.90 2.91 -37.26
C ARG A 342 -9.93 3.73 -36.40
N ASP A 343 -9.21 3.06 -35.51
CA ASP A 343 -8.35 3.73 -34.53
C ASP A 343 -7.14 4.40 -35.23
N ASN A 344 -6.63 3.81 -36.31
CA ASN A 344 -5.58 4.40 -37.15
C ASN A 344 -6.07 5.62 -37.94
N LEU A 345 -7.31 5.61 -38.45
CA LEU A 345 -7.89 6.77 -39.13
C LEU A 345 -7.96 7.97 -38.19
N VAL A 346 -8.46 7.75 -36.96
CA VAL A 346 -8.47 8.78 -35.92
C VAL A 346 -7.04 9.21 -35.58
N GLY A 347 -6.17 8.25 -35.22
CA GLY A 347 -4.81 8.50 -34.77
C GLY A 347 -3.96 9.30 -35.75
N ASN A 348 -3.90 8.84 -37.00
CA ASN A 348 -3.09 9.47 -38.05
C ASN A 348 -3.57 10.90 -38.37
N SER A 349 -4.88 11.16 -38.31
CA SER A 349 -5.43 12.49 -38.61
C SER A 349 -4.95 13.58 -37.63
N PHE A 350 -4.58 13.21 -36.41
CA PHE A 350 -4.12 14.14 -35.37
C PHE A 350 -2.61 14.38 -35.32
N ARG A 351 -1.84 13.93 -36.32
CA ARG A 351 -0.39 14.17 -36.39
C ARG A 351 -0.06 15.66 -36.42
N VAL A 352 1.00 16.08 -35.71
CA VAL A 352 1.51 17.45 -35.70
C VAL A 352 3.01 17.47 -35.98
N PRO A 353 3.59 18.62 -36.39
CA PRO A 353 5.04 18.75 -36.53
C PRO A 353 5.77 18.37 -35.24
N ASP A 354 6.90 17.68 -35.39
CA ASP A 354 7.70 17.18 -34.29
C ASP A 354 8.97 18.01 -34.11
N ASP A 355 9.05 18.70 -32.97
CA ASP A 355 10.16 19.53 -32.52
C ASP A 355 11.00 18.82 -31.43
N SER A 356 10.78 17.52 -31.23
CA SER A 356 11.45 16.71 -30.21
C SER A 356 12.43 15.67 -30.77
N ASP A 357 12.35 15.42 -32.07
CA ASP A 357 13.27 14.58 -32.84
C ASP A 357 14.22 15.45 -33.69
N LYS A 358 15.27 14.85 -34.25
CA LYS A 358 16.23 15.56 -35.12
C LYS A 358 15.51 16.18 -36.32
N PRO A 359 15.87 17.42 -36.74
CA PRO A 359 15.33 18.03 -37.94
C PRO A 359 15.46 17.09 -39.15
N GLY A 360 14.41 17.03 -39.99
CA GLY A 360 14.40 16.20 -41.21
C GLY A 360 13.88 14.76 -41.05
N LYS A 361 13.67 14.26 -39.82
CA LYS A 361 13.05 12.94 -39.62
C LYS A 361 11.54 13.00 -39.91
N ARG A 362 11.15 12.75 -41.17
CA ARG A 362 9.73 12.63 -41.55
C ARG A 362 9.12 11.36 -40.95
N CYS A 363 8.18 11.55 -40.02
CA CYS A 363 7.42 10.47 -39.42
C CYS A 363 6.28 10.01 -40.34
N LYS A 364 6.17 8.70 -40.58
CA LYS A 364 5.16 8.12 -41.49
C LYS A 364 3.85 7.84 -40.76
N ASN A 365 2.75 7.77 -41.50
CA ASN A 365 1.48 7.29 -40.93
C ASN A 365 1.66 5.83 -40.50
N THR A 366 1.01 5.45 -39.40
CA THR A 366 0.89 4.03 -39.05
C THR A 366 0.07 3.37 -40.15
N PRO A 367 0.63 2.37 -40.87
CA PRO A 367 -0.08 1.70 -41.95
C PRO A 367 -1.28 0.95 -41.38
N ALA A 368 -2.34 0.79 -42.18
CA ALA A 368 -3.51 -0.01 -41.84
C ALA A 368 -3.23 -1.53 -41.75
N LEU A 369 -1.96 -1.94 -41.64
CA LEU A 369 -1.55 -3.34 -41.74
C LEU A 369 -2.04 -4.19 -40.58
N SER A 370 -2.51 -5.37 -40.98
CA SER A 370 -3.33 -6.32 -40.26
C SER A 370 -2.70 -6.87 -38.98
N ALA A 371 -3.55 -7.51 -38.19
CA ALA A 371 -3.29 -8.32 -37.00
C ALA A 371 -2.10 -9.30 -37.14
N SER A 372 -0.87 -8.79 -37.14
CA SER A 372 0.35 -9.58 -37.32
C SER A 372 0.91 -10.13 -36.01
N SER A 373 0.06 -10.31 -35.01
CA SER A 373 0.29 -11.29 -33.95
C SER A 373 -1.01 -11.69 -33.28
N ALA A 374 -1.94 -12.28 -34.05
CA ALA A 374 -3.03 -13.03 -33.43
C ALA A 374 -2.42 -13.99 -32.40
N CYS A 375 -2.90 -13.90 -31.17
CA CYS A 375 -2.34 -14.70 -30.11
C CYS A 375 -2.56 -16.17 -30.45
N SER A 376 -1.49 -16.97 -30.52
CA SER A 376 -1.65 -18.39 -30.85
C SER A 376 -2.63 -19.02 -29.85
N ASN A 377 -3.57 -19.83 -30.36
CA ASN A 377 -4.63 -20.42 -29.52
C ASN A 377 -4.04 -21.16 -28.29
N ALA A 378 -2.87 -21.77 -28.45
CA ALA A 378 -2.11 -22.42 -27.39
C ALA A 378 -1.64 -21.47 -26.26
N TRP A 379 -1.36 -20.20 -26.56
CA TRP A 379 -0.83 -19.23 -25.59
C TRP A 379 -1.91 -18.41 -24.88
N ILE A 380 -3.13 -18.38 -25.42
CA ILE A 380 -4.28 -17.67 -24.83
C ILE A 380 -4.51 -18.04 -23.34
N PRO A 381 -4.49 -19.32 -22.91
CA PRO A 381 -4.68 -19.67 -21.50
C PRO A 381 -3.59 -19.07 -20.60
N ARG A 382 -2.34 -19.03 -21.08
CA ARG A 382 -1.21 -18.46 -20.33
C ARG A 382 -1.32 -16.95 -20.21
N ALA A 383 -1.70 -16.26 -21.28
CA ALA A 383 -2.02 -14.82 -21.26
C ALA A 383 -3.11 -14.51 -20.23
N ARG A 384 -4.21 -15.26 -20.27
CA ARG A 384 -5.34 -15.12 -19.33
C ARG A 384 -4.89 -15.33 -17.88
N ALA A 385 -4.05 -16.33 -17.62
CA ALA A 385 -3.55 -16.60 -16.27
C ALA A 385 -2.68 -15.46 -15.73
N LEU A 386 -1.78 -14.89 -16.54
CA LEU A 386 -0.93 -13.76 -16.16
C LEU A 386 -1.73 -12.49 -15.86
N CYS A 387 -2.79 -12.24 -16.62
CA CYS A 387 -3.63 -11.04 -16.51
C CYS A 387 -4.87 -11.22 -15.63
N ARG A 388 -5.10 -12.42 -15.07
CA ARG A 388 -6.34 -12.78 -14.34
C ARG A 388 -6.68 -11.81 -13.21
N ARG A 389 -5.68 -11.27 -12.52
CA ARG A 389 -5.89 -10.37 -11.36
C ARG A 389 -6.58 -9.06 -11.74
N LEU A 390 -6.50 -8.64 -13.01
CA LEU A 390 -7.12 -7.41 -13.51
C LEU A 390 -8.65 -7.52 -13.59
N SER A 391 -9.21 -8.73 -13.64
CA SER A 391 -10.65 -8.99 -13.70
C SER A 391 -11.18 -9.77 -12.49
N ASP A 392 -10.33 -10.07 -11.50
CA ASP A 392 -10.70 -10.88 -10.33
C ASP A 392 -11.32 -10.04 -9.21
N ARG A 393 -12.64 -10.16 -9.03
CA ARG A 393 -13.41 -9.48 -7.97
C ARG A 393 -13.05 -9.93 -6.55
N ARG A 394 -12.33 -11.03 -6.38
CA ARG A 394 -11.81 -11.53 -5.09
C ARG A 394 -10.32 -11.22 -4.88
N GLY A 395 -9.68 -10.66 -5.91
CA GLY A 395 -8.26 -10.33 -5.91
C GLY A 395 -7.92 -8.99 -5.23
N PRO A 396 -6.66 -8.52 -5.34
CA PRO A 396 -6.20 -7.28 -4.70
C PRO A 396 -6.92 -6.02 -5.20
N PHE A 397 -7.47 -6.05 -6.41
CA PHE A 397 -8.29 -4.99 -6.99
C PHE A 397 -9.79 -5.19 -6.75
N GLY A 398 -10.20 -6.25 -6.07
CA GLY A 398 -11.57 -6.75 -6.06
C GLY A 398 -12.64 -5.73 -5.65
N LYS A 399 -12.35 -4.88 -4.65
CA LYS A 399 -13.27 -3.80 -4.23
C LYS A 399 -13.48 -2.74 -5.31
N CYS A 400 -12.40 -2.35 -5.99
CA CYS A 400 -12.43 -1.38 -7.07
C CYS A 400 -13.12 -1.94 -8.31
N ILE A 401 -12.78 -3.17 -8.72
CA ILE A 401 -13.45 -3.86 -9.83
C ILE A 401 -14.95 -3.99 -9.53
N ALA A 402 -15.30 -4.36 -8.30
CA ALA A 402 -16.70 -4.53 -7.91
C ALA A 402 -17.51 -3.22 -7.90
N SER A 403 -16.87 -2.04 -7.90
CA SER A 403 -17.57 -0.76 -7.93
C SER A 403 -18.09 -0.38 -9.32
N GLY A 404 -17.61 -1.04 -10.39
CA GLY A 404 -17.98 -0.72 -11.77
C GLY A 404 -17.52 0.67 -12.25
N ARG A 405 -16.59 1.33 -11.54
CA ARG A 405 -16.10 2.69 -11.87
C ARG A 405 -14.84 2.70 -12.73
N VAL A 406 -14.26 1.53 -12.99
CA VAL A 406 -13.00 1.35 -13.72
C VAL A 406 -13.19 0.38 -14.89
N PRO A 407 -12.49 0.57 -16.03
CA PRO A 407 -12.61 -0.29 -17.20
C PRO A 407 -11.79 -1.58 -17.07
N SER A 408 -12.00 -2.33 -15.99
CA SER A 408 -11.15 -3.47 -15.61
C SER A 408 -11.10 -4.59 -16.66
N LEU A 409 -12.20 -4.83 -17.37
CA LEU A 409 -12.26 -5.85 -18.41
C LEU A 409 -11.47 -5.45 -19.66
N ALA A 410 -11.55 -4.19 -20.07
CA ALA A 410 -10.76 -3.66 -21.20
C ALA A 410 -9.27 -3.77 -20.90
N LEU A 411 -8.83 -3.27 -19.73
CA LEU A 411 -7.43 -3.38 -19.29
C LEU A 411 -6.95 -4.83 -19.15
N ALA A 412 -7.84 -5.75 -18.75
CA ALA A 412 -7.51 -7.18 -18.70
C ALA A 412 -7.31 -7.78 -20.10
N ASN A 413 -8.04 -7.31 -21.10
CA ASN A 413 -7.88 -7.75 -22.49
C ASN A 413 -6.63 -7.14 -23.13
N ASP A 414 -6.37 -5.86 -22.90
CA ASP A 414 -5.14 -5.17 -23.31
C ASP A 414 -3.91 -5.93 -22.79
N CYS A 415 -3.89 -6.23 -21.48
CA CYS A 415 -2.85 -7.05 -20.86
C CYS A 415 -2.64 -8.40 -21.56
N ARG A 416 -3.73 -9.09 -21.96
CA ARG A 416 -3.64 -10.42 -22.60
C ARG A 416 -3.00 -10.30 -23.98
N ASN A 417 -3.40 -9.28 -24.74
CA ASN A 417 -2.86 -9.01 -26.07
C ASN A 417 -1.38 -8.65 -25.98
N ASP A 418 -1.02 -7.69 -25.12
CA ASP A 418 0.38 -7.27 -24.94
C ASP A 418 1.27 -8.40 -24.43
N ALA A 419 0.77 -9.18 -23.48
CA ALA A 419 1.47 -10.37 -23.01
C ALA A 419 1.76 -11.32 -24.18
N CYS A 420 0.80 -11.49 -25.10
CA CYS A 420 0.94 -12.41 -26.22
C CYS A 420 1.88 -11.92 -27.33
N VAL A 421 1.83 -10.62 -27.64
CA VAL A 421 2.81 -9.98 -28.53
C VAL A 421 4.23 -10.19 -27.97
N ASN A 422 4.39 -10.09 -26.66
CA ASN A 422 5.69 -10.19 -25.99
C ASN A 422 6.06 -11.61 -25.53
N ARG A 423 5.32 -12.66 -25.94
CA ARG A 423 5.45 -14.04 -25.41
C ARG A 423 6.87 -14.63 -25.48
N LEU A 424 7.63 -14.27 -26.52
CA LEU A 424 8.99 -14.76 -26.76
C LEU A 424 10.08 -13.92 -26.07
N LYS A 425 9.71 -12.81 -25.42
CA LYS A 425 10.65 -11.86 -24.80
C LYS A 425 10.35 -11.75 -23.29
N PRO A 426 10.95 -12.58 -22.42
CA PRO A 426 10.58 -12.66 -21.00
C PRO A 426 10.57 -11.33 -20.25
N ALA A 427 11.55 -10.46 -20.50
CA ALA A 427 11.62 -9.14 -19.88
C ALA A 427 10.49 -8.20 -20.35
N ALA A 428 10.16 -8.24 -21.64
CA ALA A 428 9.09 -7.43 -22.22
C ALA A 428 7.71 -7.96 -21.80
N LEU A 429 7.52 -9.28 -21.76
CA LEU A 429 6.34 -9.94 -21.22
C LEU A 429 6.07 -9.51 -19.77
N ARG A 430 7.11 -9.59 -18.91
CA ARG A 430 7.00 -9.18 -17.52
C ARG A 430 6.64 -7.69 -17.41
N ARG A 431 7.24 -6.85 -18.26
CA ARG A 431 6.97 -5.41 -18.30
C ARG A 431 5.50 -5.13 -18.65
N ALA A 432 5.00 -5.65 -19.78
CA ALA A 432 3.62 -5.47 -20.22
C ALA A 432 2.60 -5.86 -19.14
N VAL A 433 2.76 -7.05 -18.54
CA VAL A 433 1.88 -7.50 -17.46
C VAL A 433 1.93 -6.55 -16.26
N CYS A 434 3.13 -6.11 -15.85
CA CYS A 434 3.27 -5.20 -14.71
C CYS A 434 2.75 -3.78 -14.98
N GLU A 435 2.82 -3.31 -16.22
CA GLU A 435 2.31 -2.00 -16.64
C GLU A 435 0.78 -2.01 -16.61
N ALA A 436 0.11 -3.01 -17.19
CA ALA A 436 -1.34 -3.14 -17.11
C ALA A 436 -1.89 -3.22 -15.66
N HIS A 437 -1.16 -3.89 -14.75
CA HIS A 437 -1.52 -3.91 -13.33
C HIS A 437 -1.29 -2.58 -12.62
N LYS A 438 -0.26 -1.83 -13.02
CA LYS A 438 -0.04 -0.46 -12.54
C LYS A 438 -1.15 0.46 -13.03
N ASP A 439 -1.58 0.31 -14.28
CA ASP A 439 -2.60 1.16 -14.88
C ASP A 439 -3.97 0.91 -14.23
N LEU A 440 -4.34 -0.34 -13.94
CA LEU A 440 -5.52 -0.62 -13.13
C LEU A 440 -5.39 -0.07 -11.70
N ALA A 441 -4.20 -0.13 -11.08
CA ALA A 441 -3.98 0.47 -9.76
C ALA A 441 -4.16 1.99 -9.77
N GLU A 442 -3.73 2.66 -10.83
CA GLU A 442 -3.93 4.10 -11.07
C GLU A 442 -5.42 4.41 -11.21
N GLN A 443 -6.13 3.71 -12.10
CA GLN A 443 -7.58 3.88 -12.31
C GLN A 443 -8.37 3.64 -11.02
N CYS A 444 -7.95 2.66 -10.21
CA CYS A 444 -8.53 2.44 -8.90
C CYS A 444 -8.25 3.57 -7.91
N ALA A 445 -7.05 4.15 -7.91
CA ALA A 445 -6.73 5.30 -7.07
C ALA A 445 -7.59 6.51 -7.44
N GLU A 446 -7.79 6.78 -8.73
CA GLU A 446 -8.70 7.81 -9.24
C GLU A 446 -10.15 7.56 -8.80
N ALA A 447 -10.59 6.30 -8.81
CA ALA A 447 -11.93 5.91 -8.34
C ALA A 447 -12.08 5.92 -6.80
N GLY A 448 -11.06 6.38 -6.05
CA GLY A 448 -11.07 6.50 -4.59
C GLY A 448 -10.54 5.26 -3.83
N PHE A 449 -10.08 4.22 -4.54
CA PHE A 449 -9.58 2.97 -3.98
C PHE A 449 -8.05 2.95 -3.85
N ALA A 450 -7.46 3.95 -3.18
CA ALA A 450 -6.02 4.01 -2.95
C ALA A 450 -5.50 2.95 -1.95
N GLY A 451 -4.22 2.61 -2.01
CA GLY A 451 -3.56 1.73 -1.03
C GLY A 451 -3.64 0.23 -1.31
N LEU A 452 -3.94 -0.16 -2.55
CA LEU A 452 -4.05 -1.56 -2.96
C LEU A 452 -2.67 -2.24 -2.92
N ARG A 453 -2.60 -3.42 -2.28
CA ARG A 453 -1.38 -4.23 -2.16
C ARG A 453 -1.38 -5.32 -3.24
N TRP A 454 -1.09 -4.93 -4.47
CA TRP A 454 -1.10 -5.86 -5.61
C TRP A 454 0.30 -6.36 -5.99
N ARG A 455 1.35 -5.58 -5.70
CA ARG A 455 2.76 -5.97 -5.85
C ARG A 455 3.19 -6.91 -4.73
N THR A 456 3.97 -7.92 -5.06
CA THR A 456 4.62 -8.84 -4.10
C THR A 456 6.12 -8.92 -4.39
N LYS A 457 6.88 -9.61 -3.53
CA LYS A 457 8.32 -9.84 -3.78
C LYS A 457 8.57 -10.55 -5.12
N THR A 458 7.65 -11.43 -5.52
CA THR A 458 7.75 -12.24 -6.74
C THR A 458 6.96 -11.67 -7.92
N PHE A 459 5.93 -10.86 -7.66
CA PHE A 459 5.05 -10.28 -8.69
C PHE A 459 5.19 -8.76 -8.76
N CYS A 460 5.80 -8.29 -9.86
CA CYS A 460 6.01 -6.87 -10.15
C CYS A 460 6.61 -6.03 -8.99
N PRO A 461 7.72 -6.48 -8.36
CA PRO A 461 8.35 -5.69 -7.31
C PRO A 461 8.82 -4.34 -7.84
N MET A 462 8.62 -3.27 -7.06
CA MET A 462 9.10 -1.93 -7.38
C MET A 462 10.38 -1.64 -6.60
N LYS A 463 11.46 -1.31 -7.31
CA LYS A 463 12.70 -0.81 -6.72
C LYS A 463 12.64 0.71 -6.63
N CYS A 464 13.11 1.28 -5.51
CA CYS A 464 13.19 2.72 -5.32
C CYS A 464 14.65 3.16 -5.24
N ASP A 465 14.93 4.39 -5.69
CA ASP A 465 16.26 5.00 -5.57
C ASP A 465 16.72 5.10 -4.10
N LYS A 466 18.01 5.38 -3.92
CA LYS A 466 18.61 5.68 -2.61
C LYS A 466 17.73 6.68 -1.83
N ASP A 467 17.53 6.38 -0.56
CA ASP A 467 16.78 7.21 0.40
C ASP A 467 15.29 7.40 0.13
N LYS A 468 14.73 6.55 -0.74
CA LYS A 468 13.29 6.38 -0.94
C LYS A 468 12.82 5.00 -0.48
N VAL A 469 11.53 4.89 -0.22
CA VAL A 469 10.83 3.65 0.15
C VAL A 469 9.52 3.55 -0.62
N TYR A 470 9.19 2.34 -1.06
CA TYR A 470 7.92 2.08 -1.73
C TYR A 470 6.75 2.23 -0.74
N THR A 471 5.69 2.88 -1.18
CA THR A 471 4.43 3.02 -0.45
C THR A 471 3.25 2.87 -1.39
N THR A 472 2.16 2.26 -0.90
CA THR A 472 0.90 2.15 -1.65
C THR A 472 0.01 3.38 -1.53
N LYS A 473 0.38 4.34 -0.66
CA LYS A 473 -0.38 5.56 -0.37
C LYS A 473 0.56 6.78 -0.33
N MET A 474 1.32 6.99 -1.40
CA MET A 474 2.10 8.20 -1.59
C MET A 474 1.16 9.40 -1.62
N GLN A 475 1.51 10.45 -0.86
CA GLN A 475 0.73 11.67 -0.84
C GLN A 475 0.89 12.43 -2.18
N PRO A 476 -0.18 13.03 -2.71
CA PRO A 476 -0.10 13.84 -3.92
C PRO A 476 0.80 15.07 -3.73
N CYS A 477 0.94 15.57 -2.51
CA CYS A 477 1.99 16.53 -2.18
C CYS A 477 3.02 15.86 -1.27
N PRO A 478 4.16 15.39 -1.81
CA PRO A 478 5.24 14.93 -0.97
C PRO A 478 5.79 16.10 -0.15
N LYS A 479 6.34 15.77 1.02
CA LYS A 479 7.12 16.72 1.80
C LYS A 479 8.35 17.10 0.97
N SER A 480 8.40 18.34 0.50
CA SER A 480 9.51 18.90 -0.25
C SER A 480 10.16 20.04 0.53
N CYS A 481 11.37 20.43 0.14
CA CYS A 481 12.00 21.63 0.67
C CYS A 481 11.07 22.85 0.55
N GLU A 482 10.44 23.05 -0.61
CA GLU A 482 9.48 24.15 -0.81
C GLU A 482 8.28 24.05 0.17
N ASN A 483 7.60 22.91 0.24
CA ASN A 483 6.40 22.74 1.07
C ASN A 483 6.71 22.84 2.58
N LEU A 484 7.94 22.51 2.99
CA LEU A 484 8.39 22.65 4.37
C LEU A 484 8.35 24.13 4.82
N PHE A 485 8.70 25.05 3.92
CA PHE A 485 8.83 26.47 4.25
C PHE A 485 7.66 27.34 3.82
N PHE A 486 7.02 27.04 2.69
CA PHE A 486 5.92 27.83 2.14
C PHE A 486 4.55 27.18 2.38
N GLY A 487 4.52 26.02 3.05
CA GLY A 487 3.33 25.22 3.24
C GLY A 487 2.86 24.52 1.97
N THR A 488 1.93 23.58 2.14
CA THR A 488 1.31 22.88 1.03
C THR A 488 0.11 23.69 0.52
N LYS A 489 0.08 24.03 -0.77
CA LYS A 489 -1.08 24.72 -1.37
C LYS A 489 -2.32 23.80 -1.42
N ALA A 490 -3.50 24.37 -1.21
CA ALA A 490 -4.78 23.66 -1.09
C ALA A 490 -5.10 22.73 -2.26
N ASN A 491 -4.80 23.15 -3.49
CA ASN A 491 -5.19 22.46 -4.73
C ASN A 491 -4.57 21.06 -4.88
N CYS A 492 -3.54 20.75 -4.10
CA CYS A 492 -2.89 19.46 -4.12
C CYS A 492 -3.64 18.37 -3.35
N TYR A 493 -4.45 18.74 -2.34
CA TYR A 493 -5.18 17.78 -1.51
C TYR A 493 -6.36 17.12 -2.23
N ASN A 494 -6.79 17.68 -3.36
CA ASN A 494 -7.87 17.15 -4.19
C ASN A 494 -7.41 16.01 -5.12
N LEU A 495 -6.10 15.79 -5.27
CA LEU A 495 -5.55 14.70 -6.06
C LEU A 495 -5.55 13.39 -5.25
N PRO A 496 -5.72 12.22 -5.90
CA PRO A 496 -5.74 10.96 -5.20
C PRO A 496 -4.35 10.50 -4.74
N LYS A 497 -4.33 9.74 -3.65
CA LYS A 497 -3.11 9.07 -3.18
C LYS A 497 -2.81 7.90 -4.11
N ARG A 498 -1.57 7.77 -4.55
CA ARG A 498 -1.13 6.75 -5.51
C ARG A 498 0.02 5.90 -4.96
N GLU A 499 0.30 4.76 -5.56
CA GLU A 499 1.52 4.03 -5.20
C GLU A 499 2.77 4.73 -5.76
N GLY A 500 3.92 4.55 -5.11
CA GLY A 500 5.18 5.11 -5.58
C GLY A 500 6.30 5.07 -4.57
N CYS A 501 7.42 5.71 -4.91
CA CYS A 501 8.60 5.82 -4.06
C CYS A 501 8.60 7.18 -3.33
N ALA A 502 8.37 7.15 -2.02
CA ALA A 502 8.42 8.33 -1.16
C ALA A 502 9.76 8.42 -0.42
N CYS A 503 10.19 9.63 -0.03
CA CYS A 503 11.38 9.78 0.80
C CYS A 503 11.25 9.03 2.13
N LYS A 504 12.35 8.44 2.62
CA LYS A 504 12.40 7.82 3.95
C LYS A 504 12.02 8.85 5.04
N LYS A 505 11.55 8.33 6.18
CA LYS A 505 11.17 9.16 7.35
C LYS A 505 12.31 10.12 7.72
N GLY A 506 11.98 11.39 7.92
CA GLY A 506 12.93 12.45 8.29
C GLY A 506 13.56 13.19 7.11
N LEU A 507 13.39 12.71 5.87
CA LEU A 507 13.90 13.37 4.66
C LEU A 507 12.80 14.11 3.91
N VAL A 508 13.19 15.12 3.13
CA VAL A 508 12.33 15.92 2.25
C VAL A 508 12.84 15.88 0.82
N LEU A 509 11.93 16.04 -0.14
CA LEU A 509 12.24 16.05 -1.56
C LEU A 509 12.86 17.40 -1.98
N ASP A 510 14.05 17.38 -2.57
CA ASP A 510 14.69 18.52 -3.24
C ASP A 510 15.03 18.13 -4.68
N GLY A 511 14.29 18.70 -5.63
CA GLY A 511 14.24 18.19 -7.01
C GLY A 511 13.89 16.70 -7.02
N ARG A 512 14.85 15.83 -7.40
CA ARG A 512 14.69 14.37 -7.46
C ARG A 512 15.30 13.61 -6.28
N LYS A 513 16.05 14.29 -5.40
CA LYS A 513 16.81 13.69 -4.29
C LYS A 513 16.06 13.85 -2.97
N CYS A 514 16.22 12.89 -2.07
CA CYS A 514 15.75 13.01 -0.70
C CYS A 514 16.91 13.54 0.15
N VAL A 515 16.74 14.73 0.71
CA VAL A 515 17.76 15.40 1.51
C VAL A 515 17.24 15.62 2.93
N ARG A 516 18.14 15.88 3.87
CA ARG A 516 17.73 16.34 5.19
C ARG A 516 17.20 17.78 5.09
N PRO A 517 16.19 18.18 5.88
CA PRO A 517 15.62 19.54 5.86
C PRO A 517 16.66 20.68 5.90
N GLU A 518 17.76 20.48 6.62
CA GLU A 518 18.83 21.48 6.79
C GLU A 518 19.65 21.69 5.50
N MET A 519 19.58 20.75 4.56
CA MET A 519 20.33 20.76 3.31
C MET A 519 19.55 21.39 2.14
N CYS A 520 18.34 21.90 2.38
CA CYS A 520 17.50 22.51 1.36
C CYS A 520 18.16 23.77 0.77
N GLN A 521 18.43 23.78 -0.54
CA GLN A 521 19.16 24.88 -1.21
C GLN A 521 18.39 26.22 -1.23
N CYS A 522 17.07 26.19 -1.14
CA CYS A 522 16.23 27.39 -1.02
C CYS A 522 16.59 28.25 0.20
N VAL A 523 17.06 27.63 1.28
CA VAL A 523 17.57 28.31 2.49
C VAL A 523 18.83 29.13 2.19
N LYS A 524 19.64 28.72 1.21
CA LYS A 524 20.89 29.39 0.83
C LYS A 524 20.69 30.58 -0.12
N LYS A 525 19.65 30.56 -0.97
CA LYS A 525 19.42 31.57 -2.02
C LYS A 525 18.53 32.74 -1.57
N PHE A 526 17.61 32.56 -0.63
CA PHE A 526 16.68 33.63 -0.19
C PHE A 526 16.64 33.83 1.34
N PRO A 527 17.77 34.00 2.04
CA PRO A 527 17.82 34.03 3.50
C PRO A 527 16.92 35.11 4.14
N GLU A 528 16.74 36.25 3.47
CA GLU A 528 15.95 37.39 3.97
C GLU A 528 14.44 37.19 3.79
N LEU A 529 13.99 36.66 2.64
CA LEU A 529 12.58 36.28 2.42
C LEU A 529 12.13 35.11 3.33
N MET A 530 13.09 34.31 3.79
CA MET A 530 12.89 33.10 4.58
C MET A 530 12.97 33.32 6.10
N CYS A 531 13.29 34.53 6.60
CA CYS A 531 13.46 34.80 8.03
C CYS A 531 12.37 35.69 8.64
N LYS A 532 11.11 35.26 8.50
CA LYS A 532 9.97 35.86 9.19
C LYS A 532 9.13 34.83 9.91
N ASP A 533 8.46 35.23 10.99
CA ASP A 533 7.49 34.38 11.65
C ASP A 533 6.16 34.47 10.88
N ASP A 534 5.61 33.32 10.49
CA ASP A 534 4.31 33.25 9.81
C ASP A 534 3.14 33.30 10.81
N ALA A 535 3.38 32.93 12.08
CA ALA A 535 2.44 33.15 13.17
C ALA A 535 2.66 34.52 13.84
N SER A 536 1.63 35.02 14.53
CA SER A 536 1.74 36.27 15.27
C SER A 536 2.85 36.21 16.34
N ALA A 537 3.49 37.35 16.57
CA ALA A 537 4.60 37.46 17.53
C ALA A 537 4.21 36.96 18.93
N LYS A 538 2.97 37.22 19.38
CA LYS A 538 2.44 36.72 20.66
C LYS A 538 2.44 35.19 20.72
N LYS A 539 2.02 34.52 19.64
CA LYS A 539 1.94 33.06 19.55
C LYS A 539 3.33 32.43 19.51
N CYS A 540 4.24 33.00 18.72
CA CYS A 540 5.62 32.53 18.65
C CYS A 540 6.39 32.70 19.95
N ARG A 541 6.22 33.83 20.65
CA ARG A 541 6.81 34.04 21.98
C ARG A 541 6.30 33.01 22.99
N ARG A 542 4.98 32.76 23.02
CA ARG A 542 4.37 31.74 23.88
C ARG A 542 4.92 30.35 23.57
N TRP A 543 5.03 29.99 22.29
CA TRP A 543 5.54 28.68 21.90
C TRP A 543 7.03 28.50 22.19
N ARG A 544 7.83 29.56 22.02
CA ARG A 544 9.23 29.56 22.44
C ARG A 544 9.37 29.39 23.95
N ALA A 545 8.58 30.12 24.74
CA ALA A 545 8.58 30.00 26.20
C ALA A 545 8.16 28.60 26.66
N ALA A 546 7.20 27.98 25.98
CA ALA A 546 6.79 26.59 26.23
C ALA A 546 7.77 25.53 25.65
N GLY A 547 8.94 25.94 25.15
CA GLY A 547 9.98 25.02 24.70
C GLY A 547 9.72 24.35 23.34
N HIS A 548 8.70 24.78 22.58
CA HIS A 548 8.38 24.17 21.28
C HIS A 548 9.48 24.34 20.23
N CYS A 549 10.38 25.31 20.39
CA CYS A 549 11.56 25.43 19.52
C CYS A 549 12.45 24.18 19.58
N ALA A 550 12.48 23.48 20.72
CA ALA A 550 13.22 22.23 20.91
C ALA A 550 12.33 20.99 20.74
N SER A 551 11.10 21.02 21.29
CA SER A 551 10.20 19.85 21.30
C SER A 551 9.37 19.67 20.03
N ASN A 552 9.19 20.72 19.21
CA ASN A 552 8.45 20.66 17.96
C ASN A 552 9.13 21.45 16.81
N PRO A 553 10.35 21.05 16.42
CA PRO A 553 11.20 21.83 15.52
C PRO A 553 10.60 22.02 14.13
N TYR A 554 9.83 21.04 13.62
CA TYR A 554 9.19 21.14 12.31
C TYR A 554 8.08 22.20 12.28
N THR A 555 7.22 22.26 13.31
CA THR A 555 6.17 23.28 13.39
C THR A 555 6.77 24.66 13.61
N MET A 556 7.83 24.76 14.42
CA MET A 556 8.51 26.03 14.68
C MET A 556 9.29 26.54 13.46
N LEU A 557 9.90 25.67 12.67
CA LEU A 557 10.54 26.03 11.40
C LEU A 557 9.55 26.63 10.40
N LYS A 558 8.29 26.18 10.44
CA LYS A 558 7.23 26.74 9.60
C LYS A 558 6.70 28.06 10.17
N MET A 559 6.28 28.06 11.43
CA MET A 559 5.47 29.15 11.97
C MET A 559 6.28 30.25 12.66
N CYS A 560 7.42 29.92 13.28
CA CYS A 560 8.11 30.78 14.25
C CYS A 560 9.63 30.73 14.11
N ARG A 561 10.11 30.59 12.87
CA ARG A 561 11.52 30.39 12.52
C ARG A 561 12.45 31.50 13.02
N ARG A 562 12.01 32.76 12.97
CA ARG A 562 12.80 33.90 13.46
C ARG A 562 12.79 33.91 14.99
N THR A 563 11.61 33.80 15.59
CA THR A 563 11.47 33.74 17.05
C THR A 563 12.25 32.57 17.64
N CYS A 564 12.29 31.41 17.00
CA CYS A 564 13.05 30.25 17.46
C CYS A 564 14.56 30.32 17.17
N GLY A 565 15.06 31.38 16.53
CA GLY A 565 16.48 31.54 16.22
C GLY A 565 16.98 30.55 15.16
N LEU A 566 16.09 30.06 14.30
CA LEU A 566 16.39 29.09 13.24
C LEU A 566 16.89 29.77 11.96
N CYS A 567 17.08 31.09 11.99
CA CYS A 567 17.66 31.85 10.89
C CYS A 567 19.17 32.02 11.08
N HIS A 568 19.94 31.66 10.07
CA HIS A 568 21.34 32.09 9.93
C HIS A 568 21.45 33.01 8.73
N THR A 569 21.38 34.32 8.94
CA THR A 569 21.70 35.30 7.91
C THR A 569 23.22 35.37 7.77
N LYS A 570 23.71 35.32 6.52
CA LYS A 570 25.12 35.48 6.20
C LYS A 570 25.57 36.90 6.57
N LYS A 571 26.03 37.10 7.81
CA LYS A 571 27.00 38.13 8.24
C LYS A 571 27.38 38.06 9.73
N ALA A 572 27.25 36.92 10.39
CA ALA A 572 27.92 36.71 11.66
C ALA A 572 29.14 35.81 11.41
N LYS A 573 30.37 36.37 11.56
CA LYS A 573 31.55 35.54 11.84
C LYS A 573 31.14 34.55 12.92
N ALA A 574 31.33 33.25 12.69
CA ALA A 574 30.81 32.20 13.56
C ALA A 574 31.28 32.46 15.00
N SER A 575 30.37 32.94 15.83
CA SER A 575 30.69 33.21 17.23
C SER A 575 30.64 31.90 17.98
N CYS A 576 31.78 31.45 18.51
CA CYS A 576 31.82 30.26 19.34
C CYS A 576 31.44 30.63 20.78
N ARG A 577 30.22 30.28 21.17
CA ARG A 577 29.68 30.47 22.52
C ARG A 577 28.92 29.24 22.99
N ASN A 578 28.69 29.13 24.30
CA ASN A 578 27.68 28.22 24.81
C ASN A 578 26.30 28.87 24.58
N ILE A 579 25.34 28.09 24.12
CA ILE A 579 23.92 28.48 24.03
C ILE A 579 23.22 28.20 25.37
N MET A 580 23.74 27.23 26.13
CA MET A 580 23.32 26.90 27.48
C MET A 580 24.27 27.51 28.51
N SER A 581 23.81 27.65 29.75
CA SER A 581 24.66 28.16 30.83
C SER A 581 25.94 27.33 30.97
N VAL A 582 27.05 28.03 31.20
CA VAL A 582 28.37 27.41 31.39
C VAL A 582 28.32 26.29 32.43
N ARG A 583 27.58 26.49 33.53
CA ARG A 583 27.39 25.49 34.59
C ARG A 583 26.78 24.19 34.05
N ARG A 584 25.74 24.29 33.21
CA ARG A 584 25.06 23.12 32.64
C ARG A 584 25.91 22.45 31.56
N CYS A 585 26.64 23.23 30.77
CA CYS A 585 27.60 22.69 29.81
C CYS A 585 28.79 21.96 30.48
N LYS A 586 29.27 22.45 31.63
CA LYS A 586 30.31 21.76 32.42
C LYS A 586 29.82 20.40 32.93
N ILE A 587 28.56 20.31 33.39
CA ILE A 587 27.95 19.04 33.81
C ILE A 587 27.85 18.07 32.64
N LEU A 588 27.39 18.53 31.47
CA LEU A 588 27.23 17.68 30.28
C LEU A 588 28.58 17.23 29.70
N LYS A 589 29.61 18.06 29.78
CA LYS A 589 30.99 17.68 29.43
C LYS A 589 31.52 16.60 30.37
N ARG A 590 31.35 16.74 31.69
CA ARG A 590 31.75 15.71 32.68
C ARG A 590 31.03 14.38 32.46
N LYS A 591 29.79 14.42 31.96
CA LYS A 591 29.02 13.22 31.57
C LYS A 591 29.41 12.66 30.18
N GLY A 592 30.46 13.16 29.54
CA GLY A 592 30.94 12.68 28.25
C GLY A 592 30.05 13.00 27.04
N GLN A 593 29.07 13.90 27.18
CA GLN A 593 28.01 14.06 26.16
C GLN A 593 28.37 15.00 25.00
N CYS A 594 29.61 15.50 24.93
CA CYS A 594 30.04 16.48 23.93
C CYS A 594 29.94 16.00 22.47
N GLY A 595 29.89 14.68 22.22
CA GLY A 595 29.71 14.10 20.87
C GLY A 595 28.26 14.05 20.36
N THR A 596 27.27 14.35 21.20
CA THR A 596 25.86 14.33 20.78
C THR A 596 25.50 15.58 19.97
N SER A 597 24.66 15.43 18.94
CA SER A 597 24.23 16.54 18.05
C SER A 597 23.72 17.79 18.80
N PHE A 598 23.06 17.56 19.95
CA PHE A 598 22.56 18.63 20.80
C PHE A 598 23.68 19.34 21.59
N VAL A 599 24.51 18.60 22.33
CA VAL A 599 25.56 19.19 23.18
C VAL A 599 26.68 19.80 22.34
N SER A 600 26.98 19.20 21.19
CA SER A 600 27.96 19.71 20.23
C SER A 600 27.55 21.04 19.61
N THR A 601 26.26 21.39 19.66
CA THR A 601 25.74 22.69 19.21
C THR A 601 25.55 23.64 20.40
N ALA A 602 25.01 23.15 21.52
CA ALA A 602 24.62 23.96 22.67
C ALA A 602 25.79 24.34 23.60
N CYS A 603 26.87 23.56 23.59
CA CYS A 603 28.01 23.72 24.50
C CYS A 603 29.34 23.79 23.74
N ARG A 604 29.33 24.30 22.50
CA ARG A 604 30.50 24.34 21.59
C ARG A 604 31.77 24.83 22.26
N ARG A 605 31.68 25.92 23.03
CA ARG A 605 32.83 26.47 23.76
C ARG A 605 33.29 25.54 24.87
N THR A 606 32.39 25.09 25.75
CA THR A 606 32.76 24.21 26.88
C THR A 606 33.33 22.87 26.40
N CYS A 607 32.78 22.33 25.31
CA CYS A 607 33.20 21.08 24.69
C CYS A 607 34.42 21.19 23.78
N GLY A 608 35.03 22.37 23.62
CA GLY A 608 36.24 22.54 22.79
C GLY A 608 36.01 22.37 21.29
N LEU A 609 34.79 22.63 20.80
CA LEU A 609 34.38 22.45 19.40
C LEU A 609 34.43 23.76 18.59
N CYS A 610 35.18 24.75 19.11
CA CYS A 610 35.49 25.99 18.39
C CYS A 610 36.63 25.71 17.40
N LYS A 611 36.56 26.29 16.20
CA LYS A 611 37.62 26.21 15.19
C LYS A 611 38.48 27.47 15.19
N ALA A 612 39.70 27.38 14.66
CA ALA A 612 40.53 28.55 14.41
C ALA A 612 39.77 29.55 13.51
N GLY A 613 39.66 30.81 13.94
CA GLY A 613 38.90 31.86 13.27
C GLY A 613 37.48 32.14 13.84
N ASP A 614 37.00 31.34 14.80
CA ASP A 614 35.74 31.64 15.51
C ASP A 614 35.90 32.86 16.45
N LYS A 615 34.92 33.78 16.47
CA LYS A 615 34.92 34.91 17.43
C LYS A 615 34.44 34.41 18.80
N ILE A 616 35.36 34.31 19.76
CA ILE A 616 35.08 33.89 21.13
C ILE A 616 34.31 35.01 21.84
N VAL A 617 33.14 34.70 22.40
CA VAL A 617 32.35 35.65 23.20
C VAL A 617 32.39 35.22 24.66
N GLU A 618 32.88 36.10 25.54
CA GLU A 618 32.89 35.90 26.99
C GLU A 618 31.54 36.31 27.60
N GLU A 619 31.01 35.48 28.50
CA GLU A 619 29.83 35.85 29.30
C GLU A 619 30.30 36.54 30.58
N LYS A 620 29.90 37.81 30.77
CA LYS A 620 30.06 38.51 32.04
C LYS A 620 29.32 37.74 33.14
N SER A 621 30.06 37.33 34.16
CA SER A 621 29.55 36.70 35.37
C SER A 621 28.59 37.64 36.09
N THR A 622 27.28 37.35 36.08
CA THR A 622 26.33 37.93 37.04
C THR A 622 26.36 37.14 38.34
N ASN A 623 27.45 37.29 39.10
CA ASN A 623 27.42 37.09 40.55
C ASN A 623 26.97 38.41 41.18
N LYS A 624 25.66 38.56 41.41
CA LYS A 624 25.17 39.41 42.50
C LYS A 624 24.58 38.48 43.56
N THR A 625 25.39 38.25 44.58
CA THR A 625 24.97 37.82 45.91
C THR A 625 23.92 38.79 46.44
N ALA A 626 22.68 38.33 46.61
CA ALA A 626 21.71 38.99 47.47
C ALA A 626 21.82 38.37 48.87
N LYS A 627 22.63 39.00 49.72
CA LYS A 627 22.59 38.88 51.17
C LYS A 627 21.40 39.73 51.67
N SER A 628 20.57 39.13 52.52
CA SER A 628 19.70 39.73 53.54
C SER A 628 19.54 41.27 53.55
N SER A 629 18.30 41.73 53.38
CA SER A 629 17.82 42.99 53.97
C SER A 629 16.44 42.74 54.60
N ARG A 630 16.42 42.59 55.93
CA ARG A 630 15.23 42.83 56.76
C ARG A 630 14.90 44.32 56.73
N ARG A 631 13.67 44.67 56.37
CA ARG A 631 12.88 45.87 56.71
C ARG A 631 11.48 45.53 56.16
N GLY A 632 10.51 45.12 56.97
CA GLY A 632 9.86 45.95 57.97
C GLY A 632 8.68 46.65 57.28
N HIS A 633 7.59 45.93 57.03
CA HIS A 633 6.31 46.55 56.68
C HIS A 633 5.33 46.28 57.81
N THR A 634 5.16 47.33 58.62
CA THR A 634 4.10 47.52 59.60
C THR A 634 2.74 47.52 58.89
N VAL A 635 1.80 46.81 59.49
CA VAL A 635 0.37 46.81 59.15
C VAL A 635 -0.22 48.17 59.53
N VAL A 636 -0.96 48.80 58.61
CA VAL A 636 -1.99 49.77 58.96
C VAL A 636 -3.26 49.36 58.22
N LEU A 637 -4.23 48.88 59.02
CA LEU A 637 -5.62 48.69 58.62
C LEU A 637 -6.28 50.05 58.48
N ARG A 638 -7.03 50.29 57.40
CA ARG A 638 -8.16 51.21 57.44
C ARG A 638 -9.27 50.70 56.53
N SER A 639 -10.40 50.45 57.18
CA SER A 639 -11.71 50.09 56.64
C SER A 639 -12.36 51.25 55.91
N THR A 640 -13.12 50.96 54.87
CA THR A 640 -14.44 51.56 54.62
C THR A 640 -15.25 50.62 53.72
N GLU A 641 -16.30 50.02 54.30
CA GLU A 641 -17.60 49.75 53.65
C GLU A 641 -18.13 51.09 53.05
N ASP A 642 -18.94 51.18 52.00
CA ASP A 642 -20.22 50.51 51.78
C ASP A 642 -20.70 50.78 50.32
N LYS A 643 -21.53 49.86 49.80
CA LYS A 643 -22.63 49.94 48.79
C LYS A 643 -22.60 50.92 47.60
N ASP A 644 -22.71 50.35 46.39
CA ASP A 644 -23.98 50.22 45.61
C ASP A 644 -23.85 49.13 44.53
#